data_AF-A0A8C9FEW0-F1
#
_entry.id   AF-A0A8C9FEW0-F1
#
_cell.length_a   1.000
_cell.length_b   1.000
_cell.length_c   1.000
_cell.angle_alpha   90.00
_cell.angle_beta   90.00
_cell.angle_gamma   90.00
#
_symmetry.space_group_name_H-M   'P 1'
#
loop_
_entity.id
_entity.type
_entity.pdbx_description
1 polymer ?
#
loop_
_entity_poly.entity_id
_entity_poly.type
_entity_poly.pdbx_seq_one_letter_code
_entity_poly.pdbx_strand_id
1 'polypeptide(L)'
;MNVVSGSYVDPNNLKFEEIKILGALQEITDVTVFLDNAQQMYSTNITYYPTEKVAHITGLQLELGRSYTIEWTQQQSINERFDCYPGIDPTQEKCEQLGCVWDAPSDPNSPSCYFSSDNVYSVEEVEYSSSGLAANLILNSTNTRANDNYTAPIGTLRLEVKYHTNSMLQFKIYDYQNARYEVPIQLNLPTTPTSTSEGRLYDVSVQKKPFGIQIRRKSTGTVVWDSQLPTFTFSDMFIQISTRLPSQYIYGFGETEHATYRRNMTWNTWGMFTRDQSPADHLNSYGYQPFYMALEEDSNAHGVLLLNSNAMDVTLQPTPALTYRTIGGILDFYMVLGPTPELVVQEYTELIGRPVMPPYWSLGFQLCRYGYRNDSEVAQLVEEMKATQIPYDVQYVDIDHMERQLDFTLSTHFAGLPDLINKIKGEGMRFVIILDPTISGNETDYPTFSRGVENDVFMKRPNSDEIIYSRVWPFLPNVQVNESLPEQTQIALYGAHAAFPDFLRNSTVEWWKREIVEFYNNPTDPSKSIKFDGLWIDMNEPATFMNAAFGGCRDEILNNPPYMPHLGFRSEGLTYKSPCMEGQQYLPDGTPVRHYDVHSLYGWAQTRPTLEALQSVTRERGIVITRSTYPSSGRWAGHWLGDNVAAWDQLSKSIIGMMEFSLFGISYTGADICGFFNDSEYELCLRWMQLGSFYPYARNHNQKGTRVSCKFLMAHEHYIIHPALKKYIPSKIGMKRTCLTLHQINNNLYFYISSVINLP
;
A
#
# COMPACT_ATOMS: atom_id res chain seq x y z
N MET A 1 14.54 -48.26 -19.40
CA MET A 1 14.25 -48.40 -20.84
C MET A 1 14.56 -49.84 -21.22
N ASN A 2 13.58 -50.61 -21.71
CA ASN A 2 13.80 -52.02 -22.06
C ASN A 2 14.03 -52.16 -23.56
N VAL A 3 15.15 -52.78 -23.94
CA VAL A 3 15.49 -53.04 -25.34
C VAL A 3 14.58 -54.14 -25.88
N VAL A 4 13.75 -53.80 -26.89
CA VAL A 4 12.79 -54.74 -27.52
C VAL A 4 13.49 -55.73 -28.47
N SER A 5 14.74 -55.45 -28.85
CA SER A 5 15.58 -56.27 -29.74
C SER A 5 17.05 -56.24 -29.30
N GLY A 6 17.47 -57.19 -28.46
CA GLY A 6 18.82 -57.25 -27.86
C GLY A 6 19.97 -57.61 -28.81
N SER A 7 19.75 -57.58 -30.13
CA SER A 7 20.76 -57.90 -31.16
C SER A 7 21.13 -56.71 -32.06
N TYR A 8 20.60 -55.51 -31.76
CA TYR A 8 20.95 -54.29 -32.51
C TYR A 8 22.30 -53.74 -32.02
N VAL A 9 23.29 -53.69 -32.92
CA VAL A 9 24.57 -53.01 -32.71
C VAL A 9 24.56 -51.74 -33.54
N ASP A 10 24.58 -50.58 -32.87
CA ASP A 10 24.55 -49.30 -33.57
C ASP A 10 25.90 -49.01 -34.25
N PRO A 11 25.95 -48.84 -35.59
CA PRO A 11 27.21 -48.61 -36.30
C PRO A 11 27.80 -47.20 -36.03
N ASN A 12 27.03 -46.29 -35.43
CA ASN A 12 27.40 -44.90 -35.22
C ASN A 12 27.71 -44.55 -33.75
N ASN A 13 27.66 -45.52 -32.83
CA ASN A 13 27.83 -45.30 -31.39
C ASN A 13 26.99 -44.14 -30.84
N LEU A 14 25.74 -44.00 -31.30
CA LEU A 14 24.81 -43.00 -30.84
C LEU A 14 24.54 -43.15 -29.35
N LYS A 15 24.51 -42.01 -28.65
CA LYS A 15 24.24 -41.94 -27.23
C LYS A 15 23.13 -40.94 -26.94
N PHE A 16 22.32 -41.24 -25.93
CA PHE A 16 21.42 -40.26 -25.34
C PHE A 16 22.16 -39.49 -24.26
N GLU A 17 22.26 -38.17 -24.46
CA GLU A 17 22.96 -37.26 -23.53
C GLU A 17 22.01 -36.50 -22.62
N GLU A 18 20.72 -36.51 -22.94
CA GLU A 18 19.69 -35.84 -22.15
C GLU A 18 18.41 -36.66 -22.03
N ILE A 19 17.71 -36.45 -20.93
CA ILE A 19 16.36 -36.96 -20.65
C ILE A 19 15.53 -35.82 -20.06
N LYS A 20 14.30 -35.67 -20.54
CA LYS A 20 13.29 -34.81 -19.92
C LYS A 20 12.20 -35.65 -19.28
N ILE A 21 12.00 -35.48 -17.98
CA ILE A 21 10.95 -36.14 -17.21
C ILE A 21 9.80 -35.14 -17.07
N LEU A 22 8.66 -35.45 -17.68
CA LEU A 22 7.45 -34.62 -17.63
C LEU A 22 6.56 -35.03 -16.45
N GLY A 23 5.91 -34.06 -15.81
CA GLY A 23 5.00 -34.30 -14.69
C GLY A 23 5.70 -34.60 -13.35
N ALA A 24 6.98 -34.24 -13.21
CA ALA A 24 7.70 -34.35 -11.95
C ALA A 24 7.11 -33.35 -10.94
N LEU A 25 6.48 -33.85 -9.86
CA LEU A 25 5.81 -33.04 -8.84
C LEU A 25 6.77 -32.43 -7.81
N GLN A 26 8.00 -32.91 -7.77
CA GLN A 26 9.06 -32.49 -6.85
C GLN A 26 10.38 -32.38 -7.59
N GLU A 27 11.30 -31.59 -7.04
CA GLU A 27 12.63 -31.41 -7.59
C GLU A 27 13.40 -32.72 -7.55
N ILE A 28 14.05 -33.05 -8.67
CA ILE A 28 14.95 -34.19 -8.76
C ILE A 28 16.34 -33.70 -8.38
N THR A 29 16.86 -34.17 -7.24
CA THR A 29 18.15 -33.71 -6.70
C THR A 29 19.31 -34.63 -7.06
N ASP A 30 19.02 -35.90 -7.35
CA ASP A 30 20.03 -36.89 -7.70
C ASP A 30 19.46 -37.87 -8.73
N VAL A 31 20.32 -38.36 -9.62
CA VAL A 31 19.99 -39.35 -10.66
C VAL A 31 21.09 -40.40 -10.67
N THR A 32 20.71 -41.65 -10.42
CA THR A 32 21.59 -42.82 -10.52
C THR A 32 21.20 -43.65 -11.73
N VAL A 33 22.18 -44.02 -12.56
CA VAL A 33 21.97 -44.86 -13.74
C VAL A 33 22.57 -46.24 -13.54
N PHE A 34 21.83 -47.27 -13.91
CA PHE A 34 22.27 -48.66 -13.89
C PHE A 34 22.24 -49.22 -15.31
N LEU A 35 23.31 -49.91 -15.70
CA LEU A 35 23.39 -50.74 -16.91
C LEU A 35 23.50 -52.20 -16.45
N ASP A 36 22.53 -53.04 -16.83
CA ASP A 36 22.52 -54.46 -16.44
C ASP A 36 22.73 -54.69 -14.92
N ASN A 37 22.11 -53.84 -14.09
CA ASN A 37 22.23 -53.78 -12.62
C ASN A 37 23.59 -53.32 -12.06
N ALA A 38 24.53 -52.86 -12.90
CA ALA A 38 25.75 -52.21 -12.47
C ALA A 38 25.62 -50.69 -12.54
N GLN A 39 25.87 -50.00 -11.42
CA GLN A 39 25.84 -48.55 -11.35
C GLN A 39 26.88 -47.91 -12.27
N GLN A 40 26.44 -46.92 -13.05
CA GLN A 40 27.26 -46.14 -13.96
C GLN A 40 27.53 -44.76 -13.34
N MET A 41 28.77 -44.29 -13.49
CA MET A 41 29.18 -42.97 -13.01
C MET A 41 29.12 -41.99 -14.17
N TYR A 42 28.06 -41.18 -14.21
CA TYR A 42 27.90 -40.08 -15.16
C TYR A 42 27.94 -38.74 -14.42
N SER A 43 28.58 -37.74 -15.02
CA SER A 43 28.54 -36.36 -14.51
C SER A 43 27.27 -35.70 -15.04
N THR A 44 26.15 -35.89 -14.35
CA THR A 44 24.85 -35.34 -14.75
C THR A 44 24.68 -33.91 -14.23
N ASN A 45 23.97 -33.09 -15.00
CA ASN A 45 23.46 -31.80 -14.55
C ASN A 45 21.94 -31.83 -14.64
N ILE A 46 21.27 -31.45 -13.56
CA ILE A 46 19.81 -31.57 -13.40
C ILE A 46 19.25 -30.16 -13.23
N THR A 47 18.23 -29.84 -14.02
CA THR A 47 17.48 -28.58 -13.90
C THR A 47 16.00 -28.90 -13.77
N TYR A 48 15.35 -28.38 -12.74
CA TYR A 48 13.93 -28.57 -12.51
C TYR A 48 13.15 -27.28 -12.77
N TYR A 49 12.10 -27.38 -13.59
CA TYR A 49 11.18 -26.30 -13.93
C TYR A 49 9.85 -26.52 -13.20
N PRO A 50 9.63 -25.91 -12.03
CA PRO A 50 8.47 -26.20 -11.17
C PRO A 50 7.14 -25.85 -11.83
N THR A 51 7.06 -24.72 -12.55
CA THR A 51 5.86 -24.27 -13.25
C THR A 51 5.43 -25.26 -14.35
N GLU A 52 6.40 -25.85 -15.05
CA GLU A 52 6.16 -26.81 -16.14
C GLU A 52 6.07 -28.25 -15.65
N LYS A 53 6.50 -28.51 -14.39
CA LYS A 53 6.66 -29.84 -13.81
C LYS A 53 7.61 -30.71 -14.65
N VAL A 54 8.71 -30.11 -15.14
CA VAL A 54 9.69 -30.78 -16.01
C VAL A 54 11.05 -30.83 -15.33
N ALA A 55 11.66 -32.01 -15.25
CA ALA A 55 13.07 -32.16 -14.90
C ALA A 55 13.87 -32.46 -16.17
N HIS A 56 14.90 -31.67 -16.45
CA HIS A 56 15.81 -31.84 -17.56
C HIS A 56 17.16 -32.31 -17.03
N ILE A 57 17.54 -33.52 -17.40
CA ILE A 57 18.79 -34.17 -17.01
C ILE A 57 19.69 -34.16 -18.25
N THR A 58 20.90 -33.63 -18.11
CA THR A 58 21.92 -33.57 -19.18
C THR A 58 23.22 -34.22 -18.71
N GLY A 59 24.13 -34.54 -19.63
CA GLY A 59 25.42 -35.19 -19.32
C GLY A 59 25.35 -36.71 -19.21
N LEU A 60 24.28 -37.32 -19.71
CA LEU A 60 24.14 -38.77 -19.79
C LEU A 60 25.00 -39.34 -20.94
N GLN A 61 25.29 -40.64 -20.91
CA GLN A 61 26.04 -41.33 -21.95
C GLN A 61 25.41 -42.72 -22.22
N LEU A 62 24.11 -42.74 -22.50
CA LEU A 62 23.36 -44.00 -22.68
C LEU A 62 23.50 -44.52 -24.10
N GLU A 63 24.23 -45.62 -24.28
CA GLU A 63 24.46 -46.22 -25.60
C GLU A 63 23.17 -46.82 -26.18
N LEU A 64 22.89 -46.49 -27.45
CA LEU A 64 21.74 -47.04 -28.16
C LEU A 64 21.83 -48.57 -28.25
N GLY A 65 20.75 -49.25 -27.86
CA GLY A 65 20.67 -50.73 -27.91
C GLY A 65 20.97 -51.44 -26.60
N ARG A 66 21.27 -50.72 -25.50
CA ARG A 66 21.43 -51.29 -24.16
C ARG A 66 20.26 -50.98 -23.21
N SER A 67 20.07 -51.82 -22.20
CA SER A 67 19.02 -51.66 -21.19
C SER A 67 19.55 -50.90 -19.98
N TYR A 68 18.94 -49.74 -19.72
CA TYR A 68 19.28 -48.91 -18.57
C TYR A 68 18.10 -48.76 -17.62
N THR A 69 18.38 -48.79 -16.32
CA THR A 69 17.46 -48.35 -15.27
C THR A 69 17.97 -47.01 -14.74
N ILE A 70 17.08 -46.04 -14.61
CA ILE A 70 17.39 -44.72 -14.07
C ILE A 70 16.54 -44.55 -12.84
N GLU A 71 17.19 -44.39 -11.70
CA GLU A 71 16.56 -44.09 -10.42
C GLU A 71 16.90 -42.65 -10.06
N TRP A 72 16.01 -41.98 -9.35
CA TRP A 72 16.22 -40.60 -8.95
C TRP A 72 15.62 -40.32 -7.59
N THR A 73 16.23 -39.38 -6.88
CA THR A 73 15.71 -38.91 -5.58
C THR A 73 14.88 -37.66 -5.82
N GLN A 74 13.66 -37.66 -5.29
CA GLN A 74 12.80 -36.48 -5.26
C GLN A 74 12.81 -35.89 -3.87
N GLN A 75 13.07 -34.59 -3.78
CA GLN A 75 12.92 -33.82 -2.56
C GLN A 75 12.09 -32.57 -2.85
N GLN A 76 11.26 -32.18 -1.89
CA GLN A 76 10.58 -30.90 -1.96
C GLN A 76 11.63 -29.79 -1.83
N SER A 77 11.77 -28.99 -2.88
CA SER A 77 12.64 -27.82 -2.87
C SER A 77 12.29 -26.95 -1.67
N ILE A 78 13.29 -26.44 -0.95
CA ILE A 78 13.07 -25.53 0.19
C ILE A 78 12.25 -24.29 -0.25
N ASN A 79 12.45 -23.83 -1.49
CA ASN A 79 11.73 -22.70 -2.07
C ASN A 79 10.23 -22.98 -2.25
N GLU A 80 9.85 -24.25 -2.52
CA GLU A 80 8.47 -24.71 -2.67
C GLU A 80 7.79 -25.04 -1.32
N ARG A 81 8.41 -24.65 -0.20
CA ARG A 81 7.76 -24.68 1.11
C ARG A 81 6.86 -23.46 1.27
N PHE A 82 5.56 -23.68 1.38
CA PHE A 82 4.62 -22.64 1.77
C PHE A 82 4.38 -22.73 3.27
N ASP A 83 4.49 -21.60 3.96
CA ASP A 83 4.37 -21.51 5.41
C ASP A 83 2.97 -21.89 5.89
N CYS A 84 2.87 -22.94 6.71
CA CYS A 84 1.62 -23.43 7.28
C CYS A 84 1.33 -22.88 8.68
N TYR A 85 2.34 -22.30 9.35
CA TYR A 85 2.16 -21.66 10.65
C TYR A 85 2.74 -20.24 10.59
N PRO A 86 1.99 -19.26 10.06
CA PRO A 86 2.43 -17.88 9.96
C PRO A 86 2.27 -17.08 11.27
N GLY A 87 1.80 -17.75 12.32
CA GLY A 87 1.67 -17.21 13.67
C GLY A 87 3.01 -16.98 14.36
N ILE A 88 2.96 -16.54 15.62
CA ILE A 88 4.14 -16.34 16.45
C ILE A 88 4.58 -17.69 17.05
N ASP A 89 5.90 -17.91 17.08
CA ASP A 89 6.56 -19.08 17.67
C ASP A 89 6.04 -20.43 17.16
N PRO A 90 6.40 -20.79 15.92
CA PRO A 90 6.05 -22.10 15.37
C PRO A 90 6.76 -23.20 16.17
N THR A 91 6.02 -24.24 16.56
CA THR A 91 6.58 -25.45 17.19
C THR A 91 6.19 -26.68 16.38
N GLN A 92 6.98 -27.75 16.50
CA GLN A 92 6.68 -29.02 15.84
C GLN A 92 5.27 -29.53 16.19
N GLU A 93 4.91 -29.50 17.46
CA GLU A 93 3.60 -29.94 17.96
C GLU A 93 2.44 -29.17 17.33
N LYS A 94 2.53 -27.82 17.29
CA LYS A 94 1.51 -26.97 16.67
C LYS A 94 1.42 -27.21 15.17
N CYS A 95 2.56 -27.40 14.51
CA CYS A 95 2.62 -27.68 13.08
C CYS A 95 1.92 -29.01 12.72
N GLU A 96 2.23 -30.06 13.46
CA GLU A 96 1.66 -31.39 13.26
C GLU A 96 0.16 -31.41 13.60
N GLN A 97 -0.29 -30.62 14.59
CA GLN A 97 -1.72 -30.43 14.87
C GLN A 97 -2.48 -29.81 13.69
N LEU A 98 -1.86 -28.90 12.94
CA LEU A 98 -2.41 -28.35 11.70
C LEU A 98 -2.35 -29.35 10.52
N GLY A 99 -1.88 -30.59 10.73
CA GLY A 99 -1.71 -31.56 9.65
C GLY A 99 -0.62 -31.18 8.65
N CYS A 100 0.35 -30.36 9.09
CA CYS A 100 1.48 -29.90 8.29
C CYS A 100 2.77 -30.63 8.64
N VAL A 101 3.81 -30.41 7.85
CA VAL A 101 5.11 -31.05 8.05
C VAL A 101 6.07 -30.08 8.71
N TRP A 102 6.72 -30.56 9.76
CA TRP A 102 7.81 -29.88 10.43
C TRP A 102 9.16 -30.40 9.92
N ASP A 103 10.01 -29.51 9.42
CA ASP A 103 11.41 -29.83 9.13
C ASP A 103 12.27 -28.58 9.34
N ALA A 104 13.29 -28.69 10.20
CA ALA A 104 14.18 -27.58 10.52
C ALA A 104 14.99 -27.20 9.27
N PRO A 105 14.76 -26.00 8.70
CA PRO A 105 15.33 -25.65 7.42
C PRO A 105 16.83 -25.32 7.54
N SER A 106 17.57 -25.53 6.46
CA SER A 106 18.96 -25.07 6.35
C SER A 106 19.07 -23.54 6.19
N ASP A 107 18.06 -22.90 5.61
CA ASP A 107 17.88 -21.44 5.58
C ASP A 107 16.98 -21.00 6.74
N PRO A 108 17.45 -20.18 7.68
CA PRO A 108 16.64 -19.73 8.82
C PRO A 108 15.41 -18.91 8.43
N ASN A 109 15.35 -18.35 7.21
CA ASN A 109 14.21 -17.57 6.74
C ASN A 109 13.12 -18.43 6.05
N SER A 110 13.45 -19.67 5.68
CA SER A 110 12.47 -20.61 5.16
C SER A 110 11.53 -21.07 6.29
N PRO A 111 10.25 -21.36 6.01
CA PRO A 111 9.35 -21.89 7.02
C PRO A 111 9.78 -23.28 7.49
N SER A 112 9.82 -23.46 8.81
CA SER A 112 10.02 -24.78 9.45
C SER A 112 8.76 -25.63 9.42
N CYS A 113 7.59 -24.98 9.47
CA CYS A 113 6.28 -25.63 9.33
C CYS A 113 5.69 -25.30 7.96
N TYR A 114 5.47 -26.31 7.12
CA TYR A 114 4.99 -26.09 5.75
C TYR A 114 3.91 -27.07 5.33
N PHE A 115 3.14 -26.64 4.32
CA PHE A 115 2.08 -27.42 3.71
C PHE A 115 2.64 -28.67 2.99
N SER A 116 2.07 -29.84 3.30
CA SER A 116 2.45 -31.13 2.68
C SER A 116 1.32 -31.84 1.92
N SER A 117 0.07 -31.39 2.09
CA SER A 117 -1.15 -32.03 1.60
C SER A 117 -1.98 -31.09 0.72
N ASP A 118 -2.89 -31.66 -0.08
CA ASP A 118 -3.79 -30.92 -0.97
C ASP A 118 -4.75 -29.95 -0.24
N ASN A 119 -5.29 -28.99 -0.99
CA ASN A 119 -6.31 -28.05 -0.50
C ASN A 119 -7.53 -28.76 0.09
N VAL A 120 -8.07 -28.19 1.17
CA VAL A 120 -9.29 -28.70 1.83
C VAL A 120 -10.56 -28.40 1.03
N TYR A 121 -10.51 -27.46 0.09
CA TYR A 121 -11.62 -27.14 -0.80
C TYR A 121 -11.53 -27.91 -2.11
N SER A 122 -12.67 -28.47 -2.51
CA SER A 122 -12.87 -29.12 -3.80
C SER A 122 -13.78 -28.28 -4.70
N VAL A 123 -13.52 -28.32 -6.00
CA VAL A 123 -14.33 -27.61 -7.01
C VAL A 123 -15.43 -28.53 -7.51
N GLU A 124 -16.66 -28.03 -7.53
CA GLU A 124 -17.77 -28.70 -8.20
C GLU A 124 -17.65 -28.62 -9.75
N GLU A 125 -18.78 -28.65 -10.44
CA GLU A 125 -18.84 -28.35 -11.87
C GLU A 125 -18.48 -26.88 -12.12
N VAL A 126 -17.72 -26.63 -13.18
CA VAL A 126 -17.33 -25.28 -13.58
C VAL A 126 -18.24 -24.84 -14.72
N GLU A 127 -19.01 -23.80 -14.47
CA GLU A 127 -19.94 -23.19 -15.42
C GLU A 127 -19.19 -22.17 -16.27
N TYR A 128 -19.01 -22.44 -17.56
CA TYR A 128 -18.37 -21.51 -18.49
C TYR A 128 -19.41 -20.70 -19.26
N SER A 129 -19.11 -19.42 -19.48
CA SER A 129 -19.91 -18.50 -20.31
C SER A 129 -18.98 -17.66 -21.20
N SER A 130 -19.55 -16.94 -22.17
CA SER A 130 -18.78 -16.00 -23.00
C SER A 130 -18.17 -14.84 -22.18
N SER A 131 -18.79 -14.52 -21.04
CA SER A 131 -18.44 -13.38 -20.18
C SER A 131 -17.62 -13.74 -18.94
N GLY A 132 -17.32 -15.03 -18.71
CA GLY A 132 -16.69 -15.46 -17.47
C GLY A 132 -16.87 -16.95 -17.18
N LEU A 133 -16.55 -17.33 -15.95
CA LEU A 133 -16.84 -18.65 -15.41
C LEU A 133 -17.29 -18.56 -13.94
N ALA A 134 -17.98 -19.59 -13.46
CA ALA A 134 -18.32 -19.72 -12.04
C ALA A 134 -18.17 -21.16 -11.58
N ALA A 135 -17.85 -21.33 -10.30
CA ALA A 135 -17.80 -22.65 -9.67
C ALA A 135 -18.09 -22.53 -8.17
N ASN A 136 -18.77 -23.52 -7.61
CA ASN A 136 -18.87 -23.64 -6.16
C ASN A 136 -17.64 -24.38 -5.62
N LEU A 137 -17.18 -23.95 -4.45
CA LEU A 137 -16.13 -24.62 -3.70
C LEU A 137 -16.74 -25.22 -2.44
N ILE A 138 -16.51 -26.51 -2.22
CA ILE A 138 -17.02 -27.24 -1.06
C ILE A 138 -15.85 -27.67 -0.19
N LEU A 139 -15.93 -27.33 1.08
CA LEU A 139 -15.01 -27.81 2.11
C LEU A 139 -15.15 -29.32 2.27
N ASN A 140 -14.06 -30.05 2.08
CA ASN A 140 -13.99 -31.46 2.40
C ASN A 140 -13.75 -31.64 3.90
N SER A 141 -14.83 -31.84 4.66
CA SER A 141 -14.78 -31.94 6.12
C SER A 141 -13.85 -33.05 6.64
N THR A 142 -13.65 -34.12 5.87
CA THR A 142 -12.77 -35.25 6.23
C THR A 142 -11.28 -34.92 6.21
N ASN A 143 -10.89 -33.88 5.47
CA ASN A 143 -9.50 -33.41 5.37
C ASN A 143 -9.30 -32.05 6.06
N THR A 144 -10.29 -31.58 6.83
CA THR A 144 -10.17 -30.33 7.59
C THR A 144 -9.09 -30.50 8.65
N ARG A 145 -8.18 -29.54 8.71
CA ARG A 145 -7.11 -29.51 9.71
C ARG A 145 -7.71 -29.16 11.08
N ALA A 146 -6.92 -29.33 12.14
CA ALA A 146 -7.33 -28.80 13.43
C ALA A 146 -7.35 -27.28 13.34
N ASN A 147 -8.47 -26.65 13.69
CA ASN A 147 -8.65 -25.22 13.63
C ASN A 147 -9.21 -24.76 14.98
N ASP A 148 -8.82 -23.56 15.41
CA ASP A 148 -9.50 -22.90 16.52
C ASP A 148 -10.92 -22.49 16.08
N ASN A 149 -11.83 -22.33 17.04
CA ASN A 149 -13.25 -21.99 16.74
C ASN A 149 -13.41 -20.77 15.80
N TYR A 150 -12.46 -19.82 15.84
CA TYR A 150 -12.48 -18.59 15.04
C TYR A 150 -11.73 -18.70 13.70
N THR A 151 -11.00 -19.80 13.48
CA THR A 151 -10.35 -20.13 12.20
C THR A 151 -11.04 -21.30 11.50
N ALA A 152 -12.22 -21.73 11.96
CA ALA A 152 -13.05 -22.73 11.31
C ALA A 152 -13.37 -22.30 9.86
N PRO A 153 -13.12 -23.15 8.83
CA PRO A 153 -13.31 -22.75 7.44
C PRO A 153 -14.80 -22.69 7.10
N ILE A 154 -15.15 -21.80 6.17
CA ILE A 154 -16.52 -21.65 5.69
C ILE A 154 -16.89 -22.84 4.79
N GLY A 155 -17.98 -23.54 5.09
CA GLY A 155 -18.30 -24.82 4.44
C GLY A 155 -18.51 -24.75 2.91
N THR A 156 -19.03 -23.63 2.41
CA THR A 156 -19.31 -23.43 0.99
C THR A 156 -18.94 -22.03 0.53
N LEU A 157 -18.24 -21.93 -0.60
CA LEU A 157 -17.89 -20.67 -1.23
C LEU A 157 -18.29 -20.68 -2.70
N ARG A 158 -18.30 -19.49 -3.31
CA ARG A 158 -18.48 -19.33 -4.75
C ARG A 158 -17.30 -18.58 -5.35
N LEU A 159 -16.72 -19.16 -6.40
CA LEU A 159 -15.80 -18.52 -7.31
C LEU A 159 -16.59 -17.94 -8.48
N GLU A 160 -16.39 -16.66 -8.77
CA GLU A 160 -16.87 -16.00 -9.99
C GLU A 160 -15.70 -15.31 -10.68
N VAL A 161 -15.54 -15.56 -11.97
CA VAL A 161 -14.59 -14.86 -12.83
C VAL A 161 -15.37 -14.08 -13.88
N LYS A 162 -15.08 -12.79 -14.01
CA LYS A 162 -15.70 -11.90 -15.00
C LYS A 162 -14.65 -11.36 -15.97
N TYR A 163 -14.92 -11.49 -17.26
CA TYR A 163 -14.08 -10.99 -18.35
C TYR A 163 -14.53 -9.57 -18.74
N HIS A 164 -14.19 -8.58 -17.92
CA HIS A 164 -14.69 -7.21 -18.08
C HIS A 164 -14.31 -6.58 -19.43
N THR A 165 -13.04 -6.61 -19.78
CA THR A 165 -12.52 -6.12 -21.07
C THR A 165 -11.56 -7.15 -21.67
N ASN A 166 -11.02 -6.86 -22.85
CA ASN A 166 -10.01 -7.73 -23.48
C ASN A 166 -8.71 -7.79 -22.67
N SER A 167 -8.40 -6.80 -21.85
CA SER A 167 -7.16 -6.70 -21.07
C SER A 167 -7.35 -6.72 -19.56
N MET A 168 -8.60 -6.71 -19.07
CA MET A 168 -8.90 -6.72 -17.65
C MET A 168 -9.93 -7.80 -17.29
N LEU A 169 -9.65 -8.52 -16.19
CA LEU A 169 -10.55 -9.50 -15.60
C LEU A 169 -10.67 -9.29 -14.09
N GLN A 170 -11.73 -9.86 -13.52
CA GLN A 170 -11.92 -9.97 -12.09
C GLN A 170 -12.11 -11.44 -11.73
N PHE A 171 -11.55 -11.91 -10.62
CA PHE A 171 -12.01 -13.13 -9.98
C PHE A 171 -12.31 -12.87 -8.50
N LYS A 172 -13.45 -13.39 -8.05
CA LYS A 172 -13.98 -13.18 -6.72
C LYS A 172 -14.28 -14.51 -6.04
N ILE A 173 -13.84 -14.70 -4.81
CA ILE A 173 -14.20 -15.83 -3.95
C ILE A 173 -14.88 -15.28 -2.69
N TYR A 174 -16.11 -15.73 -2.46
CA TYR A 174 -16.96 -15.22 -1.38
C TYR A 174 -17.88 -16.32 -0.82
N ASP A 175 -18.42 -16.08 0.39
CA ASP A 175 -19.50 -16.89 0.95
C ASP A 175 -20.82 -16.43 0.33
N TYR A 176 -21.48 -17.32 -0.43
CA TYR A 176 -22.75 -17.01 -1.09
C TYR A 176 -23.97 -17.29 -0.21
N GLN A 177 -23.79 -17.93 0.95
CA GLN A 177 -24.86 -18.17 1.94
C GLN A 177 -24.96 -17.01 2.94
N ASN A 178 -23.82 -16.44 3.34
CA ASN A 178 -23.76 -15.33 4.29
C ASN A 178 -23.00 -14.16 3.69
N ALA A 179 -23.65 -13.00 3.62
CA ALA A 179 -23.01 -11.78 3.17
C ALA A 179 -21.82 -11.43 4.08
N ARG A 180 -20.64 -11.28 3.48
CA ARG A 180 -19.42 -10.82 4.14
C ARG A 180 -19.17 -9.37 3.80
N TYR A 181 -18.32 -8.72 4.59
CA TYR A 181 -17.85 -7.38 4.28
C TYR A 181 -17.17 -7.36 2.90
N GLU A 182 -17.57 -6.40 2.07
CA GLU A 182 -16.94 -6.07 0.81
C GLU A 182 -16.57 -4.58 0.83
N VAL A 183 -15.44 -4.24 0.24
CA VAL A 183 -14.94 -2.86 0.21
C VAL A 183 -15.96 -1.96 -0.50
N PRO A 184 -16.49 -0.91 0.15
CA PRO A 184 -17.58 -0.07 -0.37
C PRO A 184 -17.09 0.99 -1.37
N ILE A 185 -16.15 0.62 -2.24
CA ILE A 185 -15.55 1.53 -3.24
C ILE A 185 -16.08 1.18 -4.61
N GLN A 186 -16.67 2.17 -5.27
CA GLN A 186 -17.14 2.04 -6.63
C GLN A 186 -15.98 2.16 -7.62
N LEU A 187 -15.67 1.06 -8.30
CA LEU A 187 -14.70 1.02 -9.40
C LEU A 187 -15.37 1.36 -10.75
N ASN A 188 -14.59 1.87 -11.70
CA ASN A 188 -15.06 2.17 -13.05
C ASN A 188 -15.06 0.90 -13.91
N LEU A 189 -16.11 0.10 -13.78
CA LEU A 189 -16.30 -1.13 -14.56
C LEU A 189 -17.28 -0.90 -15.71
N PRO A 190 -17.14 -1.60 -16.84
CA PRO A 190 -18.16 -1.59 -17.88
C PRO A 190 -19.47 -2.19 -17.33
N THR A 191 -20.61 -1.61 -17.71
CA THR A 191 -21.94 -2.06 -17.22
C THR A 191 -22.24 -3.51 -17.55
N THR A 192 -21.70 -4.00 -18.68
CA THR A 192 -21.69 -5.41 -19.07
C THR A 192 -20.30 -5.77 -19.58
N PRO A 193 -19.82 -7.02 -19.38
CA PRO A 193 -18.59 -7.51 -19.97
C PRO A 193 -18.48 -7.20 -21.47
N THR A 194 -17.39 -6.54 -21.86
CA THR A 194 -17.10 -6.12 -23.25
C THR A 194 -16.04 -6.99 -23.92
N SER A 195 -15.49 -7.96 -23.18
CA SER A 195 -14.47 -8.88 -23.69
C SER A 195 -15.03 -9.77 -24.81
N THR A 196 -14.19 -10.05 -25.80
CA THR A 196 -14.50 -10.93 -26.95
C THR A 196 -13.55 -12.10 -27.01
N SER A 197 -14.00 -13.26 -27.47
CA SER A 197 -13.16 -14.47 -27.61
C SER A 197 -11.85 -14.20 -28.37
N GLU A 198 -11.96 -13.44 -29.46
CA GLU A 198 -10.88 -13.14 -30.40
C GLU A 198 -9.93 -12.07 -29.86
N GLY A 199 -10.46 -11.03 -29.20
CA GLY A 199 -9.68 -9.90 -28.72
C GLY A 199 -9.11 -10.08 -27.31
N ARG A 200 -9.63 -11.02 -26.51
CA ARG A 200 -9.20 -11.23 -25.12
C ARG A 200 -7.73 -11.64 -25.07
N LEU A 201 -6.94 -10.96 -24.23
CA LEU A 201 -5.50 -11.15 -24.07
C LEU A 201 -5.14 -12.28 -23.10
N TYR A 202 -6.13 -12.84 -22.40
CA TYR A 202 -5.96 -13.87 -21.38
C TYR A 202 -6.91 -15.04 -21.56
N ASP A 203 -6.51 -16.18 -21.00
CA ASP A 203 -7.39 -17.31 -20.73
C ASP A 203 -7.36 -17.65 -19.24
N VAL A 204 -8.49 -18.13 -18.73
CA VAL A 204 -8.65 -18.53 -17.32
C VAL A 204 -9.09 -19.98 -17.26
N SER A 205 -8.45 -20.77 -16.39
CA SER A 205 -8.80 -22.16 -16.14
C SER A 205 -8.85 -22.45 -14.64
N VAL A 206 -9.75 -23.34 -14.23
CA VAL A 206 -9.91 -23.78 -12.84
C VAL A 206 -9.34 -25.19 -12.69
N GLN A 207 -8.33 -25.32 -11.86
CA GLN A 207 -7.69 -26.57 -11.50
C GLN A 207 -8.46 -27.23 -10.35
N LYS A 208 -8.65 -28.56 -10.41
CA LYS A 208 -9.51 -29.28 -9.44
C LYS A 208 -8.75 -29.98 -8.30
N LYS A 209 -7.50 -30.39 -8.53
CA LYS A 209 -6.69 -31.15 -7.57
C LYS A 209 -5.21 -30.71 -7.63
N PRO A 210 -4.73 -29.92 -6.65
CA PRO A 210 -5.53 -29.14 -5.70
C PRO A 210 -6.38 -28.08 -6.43
N PHE A 211 -7.37 -27.49 -5.76
CA PHE A 211 -8.08 -26.31 -6.27
C PHE A 211 -7.07 -25.21 -6.64
N GLY A 212 -7.25 -24.55 -7.78
CA GLY A 212 -6.48 -23.37 -8.15
C GLY A 212 -7.07 -22.64 -9.35
N ILE A 213 -6.70 -21.38 -9.51
CA ILE A 213 -7.05 -20.54 -10.65
C ILE A 213 -5.76 -20.31 -11.43
N GLN A 214 -5.78 -20.60 -12.72
CA GLN A 214 -4.68 -20.28 -13.63
C GLN A 214 -5.12 -19.25 -14.65
N ILE A 215 -4.36 -18.16 -14.74
CA ILE A 215 -4.56 -17.09 -15.71
C ILE A 215 -3.32 -17.05 -16.60
N ARG A 216 -3.55 -17.13 -17.90
CA ARG A 216 -2.50 -17.24 -18.91
C ARG A 216 -2.62 -16.13 -19.92
N ARG A 217 -1.50 -15.46 -20.23
CA ARG A 217 -1.40 -14.54 -21.37
C ARG A 217 -1.52 -15.34 -22.66
N LYS A 218 -2.51 -15.03 -23.49
CA LYS A 218 -2.80 -15.78 -24.73
C LYS A 218 -1.68 -15.69 -25.77
N SER A 219 -1.04 -14.53 -25.88
CA SER A 219 -0.04 -14.27 -26.92
C SER A 219 1.23 -15.11 -26.75
N THR A 220 1.63 -15.38 -25.51
CA THR A 220 2.92 -15.99 -25.17
C THR A 220 2.77 -17.36 -24.52
N GLY A 221 1.60 -17.63 -23.94
CA GLY A 221 1.38 -18.80 -23.10
C GLY A 221 1.90 -18.64 -21.67
N THR A 222 2.44 -17.48 -21.28
CA THR A 222 2.94 -17.23 -19.92
C THR A 222 1.80 -17.35 -18.90
N VAL A 223 2.01 -18.11 -17.82
CA VAL A 223 1.07 -18.18 -16.69
C VAL A 223 1.36 -17.02 -15.75
N VAL A 224 0.47 -16.02 -15.74
CA VAL A 224 0.65 -14.80 -14.92
C VAL A 224 0.10 -14.95 -13.50
N TRP A 225 -0.79 -15.91 -13.29
CA TRP A 225 -1.31 -16.28 -11.98
C TRP A 225 -1.55 -17.78 -11.93
N ASP A 226 -1.07 -18.44 -10.88
CA ASP A 226 -1.25 -19.87 -10.64
C ASP A 226 -1.43 -20.14 -9.15
N SER A 227 -2.70 -20.23 -8.72
CA SER A 227 -3.04 -20.56 -7.34
C SER A 227 -3.29 -22.05 -7.12
N GLN A 228 -2.82 -22.93 -8.02
CA GLN A 228 -2.85 -24.38 -7.81
C GLN A 228 -1.78 -24.80 -6.79
N LEU A 229 -1.99 -24.37 -5.55
CA LEU A 229 -1.08 -24.50 -4.41
C LEU A 229 -1.88 -24.95 -3.18
N PRO A 230 -1.28 -25.69 -2.23
CA PRO A 230 -1.97 -26.30 -1.08
C PRO A 230 -2.39 -25.32 0.03
N THR A 231 -2.28 -24.01 -0.22
CA THR A 231 -2.34 -22.97 0.82
C THR A 231 -3.73 -22.38 1.04
N PHE A 232 -4.70 -22.71 0.19
CA PHE A 232 -5.99 -22.02 0.16
C PHE A 232 -6.80 -22.29 1.44
N THR A 233 -7.03 -21.23 2.21
CA THR A 233 -7.81 -21.23 3.45
C THR A 233 -8.80 -20.09 3.41
N PHE A 234 -10.03 -20.33 3.87
CA PHE A 234 -11.06 -19.29 3.91
C PHE A 234 -11.93 -19.50 5.15
N SER A 235 -11.72 -18.65 6.14
CA SER A 235 -12.42 -18.60 7.43
C SER A 235 -12.91 -17.17 7.69
N ASP A 236 -13.71 -16.97 8.75
CA ASP A 236 -14.29 -15.65 9.02
C ASP A 236 -13.23 -14.56 9.26
N MET A 237 -12.19 -14.89 10.04
CA MET A 237 -11.11 -13.96 10.42
C MET A 237 -9.72 -14.39 9.93
N PHE A 238 -9.65 -15.26 8.93
CA PHE A 238 -8.39 -15.67 8.29
C PHE A 238 -8.65 -16.21 6.88
N ILE A 239 -8.11 -15.54 5.87
CA ILE A 239 -8.20 -15.94 4.47
C ILE A 239 -6.80 -15.94 3.89
N GLN A 240 -6.42 -17.04 3.24
CA GLN A 240 -5.12 -17.23 2.63
C GLN A 240 -5.24 -17.74 1.19
N ILE A 241 -4.49 -17.13 0.28
CA ILE A 241 -4.33 -17.61 -1.10
C ILE A 241 -2.90 -17.32 -1.56
N SER A 242 -2.28 -18.29 -2.22
CA SER A 242 -0.95 -18.13 -2.82
C SER A 242 -1.03 -18.20 -4.34
N THR A 243 -0.04 -17.62 -5.01
CA THR A 243 0.18 -17.76 -6.45
C THR A 243 1.65 -17.93 -6.76
N ARG A 244 1.99 -18.77 -7.74
CA ARG A 244 3.29 -18.66 -8.42
C ARG A 244 3.30 -17.41 -9.28
N LEU A 245 4.47 -16.78 -9.41
CA LEU A 245 4.67 -15.60 -10.23
C LEU A 245 5.42 -15.98 -11.51
N PRO A 246 5.22 -15.27 -12.64
CA PRO A 246 5.90 -15.59 -13.89
C PRO A 246 7.39 -15.21 -13.90
N SER A 247 7.85 -14.38 -12.96
CA SER A 247 9.25 -13.97 -12.83
C SER A 247 9.57 -13.51 -11.40
N GLN A 248 10.82 -13.11 -11.18
CA GLN A 248 11.33 -12.55 -9.92
C GLN A 248 11.20 -11.00 -9.82
N TYR A 249 10.50 -10.37 -10.76
CA TYR A 249 10.44 -8.90 -10.90
C TYR A 249 9.05 -8.39 -10.53
N ILE A 250 8.87 -8.05 -9.24
CA ILE A 250 7.63 -7.51 -8.69
C ILE A 250 7.87 -6.13 -8.06
N TYR A 251 6.89 -5.23 -8.21
CA TYR A 251 6.92 -3.84 -7.78
C TYR A 251 5.57 -3.46 -7.16
N GLY A 252 5.56 -2.59 -6.14
CA GLY A 252 4.34 -2.23 -5.42
C GLY A 252 4.27 -2.88 -4.03
N PHE A 253 3.04 -3.07 -3.55
CA PHE A 253 2.68 -3.16 -2.13
C PHE A 253 3.03 -1.88 -1.35
N GLY A 254 2.17 -1.48 -0.43
CA GLY A 254 2.40 -0.25 0.33
C GLY A 254 1.27 0.08 1.29
N GLU A 255 1.40 1.12 2.08
CA GLU A 255 2.58 1.98 2.19
C GLU A 255 3.56 1.46 3.24
N THR A 256 4.84 1.35 2.87
CA THR A 256 5.93 0.91 3.76
C THR A 256 7.26 1.40 3.16
N GLU A 257 8.28 1.55 4.00
CA GLU A 257 9.60 1.94 3.53
C GLU A 257 10.34 0.76 2.93
N HIS A 258 10.37 0.70 1.61
CA HIS A 258 11.08 -0.34 0.89
C HIS A 258 12.54 0.03 0.61
N ALA A 259 13.46 -0.92 0.82
CA ALA A 259 14.90 -0.71 0.59
C ALA A 259 15.28 -0.56 -0.90
N THR A 260 14.60 -1.28 -1.80
CA THR A 260 14.82 -1.25 -3.26
C THR A 260 13.48 -1.21 -3.96
N TYR A 261 13.37 -0.66 -5.19
CA TYR A 261 12.09 -0.59 -5.92
C TYR A 261 11.54 -1.96 -6.36
N ARG A 262 12.42 -2.84 -6.85
CA ARG A 262 12.10 -4.26 -7.05
C ARG A 262 12.04 -4.93 -5.67
N ARG A 263 10.98 -5.68 -5.36
CA ARG A 263 10.88 -6.38 -4.07
C ARG A 263 11.85 -7.56 -4.01
N ASN A 264 12.36 -7.81 -2.81
CA ASN A 264 13.14 -9.00 -2.50
C ASN A 264 12.22 -10.22 -2.37
N MET A 265 12.52 -11.29 -3.11
CA MET A 265 11.76 -12.53 -3.14
C MET A 265 12.23 -13.56 -2.10
N THR A 266 13.25 -13.26 -1.31
CA THR A 266 13.83 -14.22 -0.35
C THR A 266 13.12 -14.16 0.99
N TRP A 267 11.94 -14.76 1.08
CA TRP A 267 11.17 -14.95 2.32
C TRP A 267 10.84 -13.63 3.05
N ASN A 268 10.40 -12.60 2.30
CA ASN A 268 10.06 -11.30 2.87
C ASN A 268 8.55 -11.19 3.08
N THR A 269 8.13 -10.72 4.25
CA THR A 269 6.71 -10.51 4.58
C THR A 269 6.45 -9.04 4.86
N TRP A 270 5.46 -8.46 4.19
CA TRP A 270 5.08 -7.05 4.33
C TRP A 270 3.67 -6.94 4.89
N GLY A 271 3.54 -6.35 6.07
CA GLY A 271 2.25 -6.01 6.68
C GLY A 271 1.61 -4.79 6.01
N MET A 272 0.28 -4.80 5.91
CA MET A 272 -0.53 -3.69 5.40
C MET A 272 -1.70 -3.43 6.33
N PHE A 273 -1.67 -2.26 6.95
CA PHE A 273 -2.71 -1.67 7.78
C PHE A 273 -2.33 -0.21 7.99
N THR A 274 -3.25 0.74 7.78
CA THR A 274 -2.93 2.17 7.87
C THR A 274 -2.46 2.52 9.29
N ARG A 275 -1.36 3.24 9.44
CA ARG A 275 -0.76 3.52 10.74
C ARG A 275 0.04 4.81 10.74
N ASP A 276 -0.12 5.58 11.81
CA ASP A 276 0.78 6.67 12.19
C ASP A 276 2.16 6.11 12.55
N GLN A 277 2.94 5.79 11.53
CA GLN A 277 4.25 5.18 11.66
C GLN A 277 5.20 5.81 10.65
N SER A 278 6.21 6.49 11.18
CA SER A 278 7.30 7.03 10.38
C SER A 278 7.91 5.93 9.50
N PRO A 279 8.30 6.23 8.25
CA PRO A 279 8.74 5.22 7.32
C PRO A 279 9.94 4.47 7.88
N ALA A 280 9.83 3.14 7.94
CA ALA A 280 10.89 2.26 8.38
C ALA A 280 10.70 0.87 7.76
N ASP A 281 11.81 0.15 7.64
CA ASP A 281 11.86 -1.18 7.06
C ASP A 281 10.85 -2.14 7.74
N HIS A 282 10.05 -2.81 6.92
CA HIS A 282 8.99 -3.75 7.31
C HIS A 282 7.88 -3.20 8.24
N LEU A 283 7.77 -1.88 8.43
CA LEU A 283 6.69 -1.28 9.21
C LEU A 283 5.57 -0.74 8.30
N ASN A 284 4.37 -1.28 8.45
CA ASN A 284 3.17 -0.73 7.81
C ASN A 284 3.00 0.75 8.22
N SER A 285 2.87 1.62 7.22
CA SER A 285 2.84 3.07 7.37
C SER A 285 1.44 3.61 7.04
N TYR A 286 1.35 4.81 6.46
CA TYR A 286 0.10 5.59 6.43
C TYR A 286 -0.97 5.04 5.49
N GLY A 287 -0.59 4.61 4.30
CA GLY A 287 -1.46 4.07 3.27
C GLY A 287 -1.59 2.54 3.27
N TYR A 288 -2.57 2.07 2.51
CA TYR A 288 -2.87 0.66 2.30
C TYR A 288 -3.08 0.43 0.80
N GLN A 289 -2.15 -0.27 0.14
CA GLN A 289 -2.02 -0.39 -1.31
C GLN A 289 -1.77 -1.86 -1.70
N PRO A 290 -2.82 -2.70 -1.75
CA PRO A 290 -2.73 -4.12 -2.10
C PRO A 290 -2.67 -4.31 -3.63
N PHE A 291 -1.81 -3.53 -4.29
CA PHE A 291 -1.56 -3.57 -5.73
C PHE A 291 -0.09 -3.87 -5.99
N TYR A 292 0.17 -4.78 -6.93
CA TYR A 292 1.50 -4.99 -7.47
C TYR A 292 1.49 -5.02 -8.99
N MET A 293 2.64 -4.70 -9.57
CA MET A 293 2.96 -4.95 -10.96
C MET A 293 4.08 -5.98 -11.03
N ALA A 294 3.99 -6.92 -11.96
CA ALA A 294 5.06 -7.85 -12.26
C ALA A 294 5.47 -7.75 -13.73
N LEU A 295 6.77 -7.83 -13.98
CA LEU A 295 7.31 -8.06 -15.31
C LEU A 295 7.35 -9.55 -15.59
N GLU A 296 7.06 -9.95 -16.81
CA GLU A 296 7.22 -11.30 -17.34
C GLU A 296 8.62 -11.44 -17.95
N GLU A 297 9.08 -12.67 -18.17
CA GLU A 297 10.42 -12.95 -18.72
C GLU A 297 10.66 -12.31 -20.11
N ASP A 298 9.60 -12.09 -20.88
CA ASP A 298 9.65 -11.44 -22.20
C ASP A 298 9.39 -9.92 -22.15
N SER A 299 9.45 -9.32 -20.96
CA SER A 299 9.17 -7.90 -20.69
C SER A 299 7.72 -7.47 -20.85
N ASN A 300 6.77 -8.39 -21.07
CA ASN A 300 5.36 -8.07 -20.85
C ASN A 300 5.13 -7.72 -19.37
N ALA A 301 4.10 -6.94 -19.07
CA ALA A 301 3.73 -6.58 -17.71
C ALA A 301 2.29 -7.00 -17.41
N HIS A 302 2.00 -7.21 -16.13
CA HIS A 302 0.62 -7.28 -15.64
C HIS A 302 0.53 -6.64 -14.25
N GLY A 303 -0.65 -6.19 -13.89
CA GLY A 303 -0.96 -5.64 -12.57
C GLY A 303 -2.05 -6.43 -11.89
N VAL A 304 -1.96 -6.57 -10.57
CA VAL A 304 -2.96 -7.25 -9.75
C VAL A 304 -3.32 -6.40 -8.53
N LEU A 305 -4.61 -6.15 -8.38
CA LEU A 305 -5.22 -5.53 -7.20
C LEU A 305 -6.00 -6.58 -6.43
N LEU A 306 -5.80 -6.66 -5.11
CA LEU A 306 -6.75 -7.29 -4.19
C LEU A 306 -7.62 -6.21 -3.55
N LEU A 307 -8.89 -6.12 -3.93
CA LEU A 307 -9.85 -5.19 -3.34
C LEU A 307 -10.35 -5.73 -1.98
N ASN A 308 -9.55 -5.52 -0.95
CA ASN A 308 -9.82 -5.85 0.44
C ASN A 308 -9.23 -4.72 1.31
N SER A 309 -9.82 -4.41 2.47
CA SER A 309 -9.35 -3.33 3.37
C SER A 309 -9.09 -3.78 4.80
N ASN A 310 -9.31 -5.05 5.11
CA ASN A 310 -8.95 -5.63 6.39
C ASN A 310 -7.42 -5.70 6.53
N ALA A 311 -6.90 -5.69 7.76
CA ALA A 311 -5.45 -5.83 7.93
C ALA A 311 -4.96 -7.13 7.29
N MET A 312 -3.83 -7.04 6.58
CA MET A 312 -3.28 -8.20 5.89
C MET A 312 -1.75 -8.15 5.89
N ASP A 313 -1.15 -9.24 5.44
CA ASP A 313 0.23 -9.22 5.00
C ASP A 313 0.39 -10.03 3.71
N VAL A 314 1.52 -9.80 3.05
CA VAL A 314 1.94 -10.53 1.86
C VAL A 314 3.34 -11.10 2.07
N THR A 315 3.55 -12.35 1.68
CA THR A 315 4.86 -13.01 1.73
C THR A 315 5.35 -13.34 0.33
N LEU A 316 6.56 -12.90 0.01
CA LEU A 316 7.29 -13.22 -1.21
C LEU A 316 8.33 -14.30 -0.93
N GLN A 317 8.38 -15.34 -1.76
CA GLN A 317 9.30 -16.47 -1.63
C GLN A 317 10.04 -16.79 -2.94
N PRO A 318 11.21 -17.48 -2.90
CA PRO A 318 12.13 -17.56 -4.04
C PRO A 318 11.62 -18.32 -5.27
N THR A 319 10.53 -19.08 -5.16
CA THR A 319 10.06 -20.03 -6.18
C THR A 319 9.95 -19.51 -7.62
N PRO A 320 9.60 -18.27 -7.96
CA PRO A 320 9.01 -17.14 -7.22
C PRO A 320 7.52 -17.33 -6.92
N ALA A 321 7.09 -16.96 -5.73
CA ALA A 321 5.66 -17.00 -5.36
C ALA A 321 5.29 -15.90 -4.36
N LEU A 322 3.99 -15.66 -4.26
CA LEU A 322 3.37 -14.65 -3.40
C LEU A 322 2.23 -15.31 -2.63
N THR A 323 2.14 -15.04 -1.33
CA THR A 323 1.04 -15.47 -0.45
C THR A 323 0.37 -14.26 0.17
N TYR A 324 -0.96 -14.17 0.05
CA TYR A 324 -1.79 -13.18 0.76
C TYR A 324 -2.38 -13.82 2.01
N ARG A 325 -2.37 -13.10 3.14
CA ARG A 325 -3.08 -13.47 4.38
C ARG A 325 -3.84 -12.26 4.91
N THR A 326 -5.16 -12.27 4.80
CA THR A 326 -6.04 -11.20 5.30
C THR A 326 -6.93 -11.71 6.44
N ILE A 327 -7.25 -10.83 7.38
CA ILE A 327 -8.05 -11.16 8.56
C ILE A 327 -9.56 -11.02 8.34
N GLY A 328 -10.01 -10.79 7.12
CA GLY A 328 -11.45 -10.62 6.88
C GLY A 328 -11.80 -10.29 5.44
N GLY A 329 -13.07 -9.93 5.26
CA GLY A 329 -13.62 -9.57 3.96
C GLY A 329 -13.74 -10.78 3.03
N ILE A 330 -13.49 -10.54 1.74
CA ILE A 330 -13.52 -11.53 0.66
C ILE A 330 -12.22 -11.44 -0.17
N LEU A 331 -12.04 -12.38 -1.10
CA LEU A 331 -11.00 -12.28 -2.12
C LEU A 331 -11.62 -11.70 -3.39
N ASP A 332 -11.47 -10.40 -3.64
CA ASP A 332 -11.91 -9.74 -4.86
C ASP A 332 -10.72 -9.21 -5.66
N PHE A 333 -10.21 -10.00 -6.59
CA PHE A 333 -9.03 -9.68 -7.37
C PHE A 333 -9.39 -9.07 -8.73
N TYR A 334 -8.69 -8.00 -9.10
CA TYR A 334 -8.72 -7.42 -10.45
C TYR A 334 -7.33 -7.53 -11.06
N MET A 335 -7.26 -7.96 -12.32
CA MET A 335 -6.00 -8.09 -13.04
C MET A 335 -6.06 -7.38 -14.38
N VAL A 336 -4.99 -6.65 -14.70
CA VAL A 336 -4.80 -5.90 -15.94
C VAL A 336 -3.54 -6.41 -16.66
N LEU A 337 -3.59 -6.53 -17.98
CA LEU A 337 -2.62 -7.29 -18.78
C LEU A 337 -1.84 -6.47 -19.82
N GLY A 338 -1.96 -5.13 -19.81
CA GLY A 338 -1.28 -4.25 -20.76
C GLY A 338 0.16 -4.71 -21.02
N PRO A 339 0.66 -4.81 -22.25
CA PRO A 339 1.96 -5.45 -22.40
C PRO A 339 3.08 -4.61 -21.77
N THR A 340 2.95 -3.29 -21.60
CA THR A 340 3.98 -2.44 -20.98
C THR A 340 3.60 -1.98 -19.57
N PRO A 341 4.59 -1.66 -18.70
CA PRO A 341 4.35 -1.08 -17.38
C PRO A 341 3.39 0.12 -17.39
N GLU A 342 3.55 1.04 -18.35
CA GLU A 342 2.67 2.21 -18.47
C GLU A 342 1.24 1.82 -18.83
N LEU A 343 1.04 0.81 -19.69
CA LEU A 343 -0.31 0.34 -20.02
C LEU A 343 -0.97 -0.33 -18.81
N VAL A 344 -0.22 -1.09 -18.02
CA VAL A 344 -0.71 -1.64 -16.75
C VAL A 344 -1.18 -0.52 -15.81
N VAL A 345 -0.38 0.54 -15.64
CA VAL A 345 -0.79 1.69 -14.80
C VAL A 345 -1.99 2.43 -15.40
N GLN A 346 -2.07 2.56 -16.73
CA GLN A 346 -3.22 3.20 -17.40
C GLN A 346 -4.51 2.42 -17.21
N GLU A 347 -4.46 1.08 -17.31
CA GLU A 347 -5.59 0.18 -17.11
C GLU A 347 -6.00 0.12 -15.63
N TYR A 348 -5.02 0.06 -14.72
CA TYR A 348 -5.26 0.12 -13.28
C TYR A 348 -5.93 1.45 -12.88
N THR A 349 -5.39 2.58 -13.32
CA THR A 349 -5.99 3.90 -13.03
C THR A 349 -7.30 4.15 -13.80
N GLU A 350 -7.57 3.44 -14.89
CA GLU A 350 -8.90 3.44 -15.49
C GLU A 350 -9.91 2.78 -14.55
N LEU A 351 -9.55 1.62 -13.99
CA LEU A 351 -10.35 0.87 -13.02
C LEU A 351 -10.61 1.67 -11.72
N ILE A 352 -9.55 2.14 -11.05
CA ILE A 352 -9.67 2.80 -9.74
C ILE A 352 -9.98 4.30 -9.83
N GLY A 353 -9.83 4.90 -11.02
CA GLY A 353 -9.96 6.34 -11.23
C GLY A 353 -8.62 7.03 -11.43
N ARG A 354 -8.57 7.92 -12.43
CA ARG A 354 -7.34 8.62 -12.81
C ARG A 354 -6.95 9.67 -11.78
N PRO A 355 -5.64 9.96 -11.61
CA PRO A 355 -5.17 10.95 -10.65
C PRO A 355 -5.81 12.33 -10.81
N VAL A 356 -5.92 13.06 -9.70
CA VAL A 356 -6.37 14.45 -9.66
C VAL A 356 -5.46 15.32 -10.52
N MET A 357 -6.04 16.24 -11.27
CA MET A 357 -5.27 17.24 -11.98
C MET A 357 -4.87 18.35 -10.99
N PRO A 358 -3.59 18.54 -10.63
CA PRO A 358 -3.21 19.62 -9.73
C PRO A 358 -3.45 21.01 -10.37
N PRO A 359 -3.67 22.06 -9.57
CA PRO A 359 -3.63 23.42 -10.05
C PRO A 359 -2.17 23.82 -10.36
N TYR A 360 -1.95 24.68 -11.35
CA TYR A 360 -0.59 25.02 -11.83
C TYR A 360 0.34 25.51 -10.70
N TRP A 361 -0.20 26.30 -9.78
CA TRP A 361 0.54 26.88 -8.67
C TRP A 361 1.10 25.81 -7.72
N SER A 362 0.44 24.64 -7.60
CA SER A 362 0.87 23.60 -6.66
C SER A 362 2.10 22.84 -7.16
N LEU A 363 2.42 22.92 -8.46
CA LEU A 363 3.69 22.43 -9.00
C LEU A 363 4.90 23.30 -8.57
N GLY A 364 4.63 24.45 -7.95
CA GLY A 364 5.60 25.32 -7.32
C GLY A 364 6.37 24.68 -6.17
N PHE A 365 7.42 25.37 -5.72
CA PHE A 365 8.11 25.03 -4.48
C PHE A 365 7.30 25.53 -3.28
N GLN A 366 7.35 24.80 -2.17
CA GLN A 366 6.48 25.01 -1.01
C GLN A 366 7.29 24.99 0.28
N LEU A 367 6.88 25.81 1.26
CA LEU A 367 7.52 25.90 2.58
C LEU A 367 6.51 25.65 3.70
N CYS A 368 6.88 24.78 4.63
CA CYS A 368 6.13 24.48 5.84
C CYS A 368 7.11 24.22 7.00
N ARG A 369 6.58 24.23 8.23
CA ARG A 369 7.22 23.72 9.44
C ARG A 369 6.14 23.47 10.49
N TYR A 370 6.29 22.39 11.26
CA TYR A 370 5.69 22.28 12.59
C TYR A 370 6.46 23.13 13.61
N GLY A 371 5.80 24.08 14.28
CA GLY A 371 6.39 24.92 15.32
C GLY A 371 6.67 26.37 14.89
N TYR A 372 5.89 26.94 13.97
CA TYR A 372 5.90 28.40 13.80
C TYR A 372 5.31 29.06 15.05
N ARG A 373 5.99 30.09 15.59
CA ARG A 373 5.60 30.68 16.88
C ARG A 373 4.45 31.67 16.78
N ASN A 374 4.33 32.38 15.67
CA ASN A 374 3.32 33.40 15.44
C ASN A 374 3.26 33.79 13.95
N ASP A 375 2.23 34.56 13.58
CA ASP A 375 2.05 35.08 12.22
C ASP A 375 3.24 35.94 11.73
N SER A 376 3.93 36.63 12.63
CA SER A 376 5.04 37.53 12.31
C SER A 376 6.29 36.76 11.88
N GLU A 377 6.55 35.57 12.46
CA GLU A 377 7.62 34.67 12.02
C GLU A 377 7.37 34.14 10.60
N VAL A 378 6.11 33.82 10.28
CA VAL A 378 5.72 33.41 8.91
C VAL A 378 5.88 34.58 7.95
N ALA A 379 5.42 35.78 8.31
CA ALA A 379 5.56 36.98 7.49
C ALA A 379 7.03 37.32 7.21
N GLN A 380 7.89 37.22 8.24
CA GLN A 380 9.32 37.45 8.10
C GLN A 380 9.95 36.46 7.13
N LEU A 381 9.66 35.16 7.28
CA LEU A 381 10.14 34.11 6.37
C LEU A 381 9.75 34.42 4.91
N VAL A 382 8.50 34.85 4.70
CA VAL A 382 8.01 35.17 3.37
C VAL A 382 8.81 36.31 2.73
N GLU A 383 9.02 37.40 3.47
CA GLU A 383 9.78 38.56 2.98
C GLU A 383 11.27 38.24 2.78
N GLU A 384 11.87 37.44 3.65
CA GLU A 384 13.26 36.97 3.50
C GLU A 384 13.42 36.13 2.23
N MET A 385 12.51 35.18 1.98
CA MET A 385 12.53 34.37 0.75
C MET A 385 12.36 35.21 -0.51
N LYS A 386 11.46 36.20 -0.50
CA LYS A 386 11.33 37.16 -1.63
C LYS A 386 12.62 37.94 -1.85
N ALA A 387 13.28 38.40 -0.80
CA ALA A 387 14.54 39.13 -0.88
C ALA A 387 15.66 38.27 -1.51
N THR A 388 15.68 36.95 -1.26
CA THR A 388 16.63 36.04 -1.93
C THR A 388 16.33 35.82 -3.42
N GLN A 389 15.11 36.12 -3.87
CA GLN A 389 14.58 35.79 -5.21
C GLN A 389 14.57 34.29 -5.51
N ILE A 390 14.46 33.44 -4.49
CA ILE A 390 14.20 32.02 -4.67
C ILE A 390 12.70 31.85 -4.95
N PRO A 391 12.30 31.27 -6.09
CA PRO A 391 10.89 31.09 -6.39
C PRO A 391 10.25 30.06 -5.45
N TYR A 392 9.13 30.42 -4.85
CA TYR A 392 8.24 29.48 -4.18
C TYR A 392 6.83 30.03 -4.23
N ASP A 393 5.86 29.16 -4.45
CA ASP A 393 4.48 29.53 -4.78
C ASP A 393 3.56 29.38 -3.55
N VAL A 394 3.91 28.51 -2.59
CA VAL A 394 3.00 28.08 -1.51
C VAL A 394 3.64 28.20 -0.14
N GLN A 395 2.97 28.90 0.77
CA GLN A 395 3.30 28.94 2.20
C GLN A 395 2.26 28.14 3.00
N TYR A 396 2.72 27.50 4.07
CA TYR A 396 1.89 26.74 5.00
C TYR A 396 1.94 27.31 6.41
N VAL A 397 1.00 26.89 7.24
CA VAL A 397 1.14 26.81 8.69
C VAL A 397 0.65 25.45 9.16
N ASP A 398 1.36 24.89 10.13
CA ASP A 398 0.99 23.65 10.81
C ASP A 398 -0.05 23.93 11.91
N ILE A 399 -0.34 22.96 12.77
CA ILE A 399 -1.33 23.01 13.85
C ILE A 399 -1.12 24.17 14.84
N ASP A 400 0.04 24.84 14.82
CA ASP A 400 0.35 26.00 15.66
C ASP A 400 -0.61 27.18 15.44
N HIS A 401 -1.22 27.28 14.25
CA HIS A 401 -2.20 28.33 13.97
C HIS A 401 -3.52 28.12 14.72
N MET A 402 -3.81 26.91 15.16
CA MET A 402 -5.04 26.55 15.86
C MET A 402 -4.92 26.88 17.35
N GLU A 403 -6.02 27.28 17.97
CA GLU A 403 -6.08 27.45 19.42
C GLU A 403 -5.98 26.08 20.10
N ARG A 404 -4.88 25.80 20.81
CA ARG A 404 -4.63 24.49 21.49
C ARG A 404 -4.81 23.28 20.56
N GLN A 405 -4.46 23.44 19.29
CA GLN A 405 -4.63 22.42 18.23
C GLN A 405 -6.10 21.97 18.04
N LEU A 406 -7.05 22.87 18.28
CA LEU A 406 -8.46 22.65 17.97
C LEU A 406 -8.74 23.00 16.51
N ASP A 407 -9.20 22.02 15.74
CA ASP A 407 -9.57 22.19 14.34
C ASP A 407 -10.59 23.35 14.17
N PHE A 408 -10.45 24.13 13.09
CA PHE A 408 -11.29 25.30 12.77
C PHE A 408 -11.27 26.44 13.80
N THR A 409 -10.20 26.57 14.59
CA THR A 409 -9.95 27.71 15.49
C THR A 409 -8.72 28.51 15.06
N LEU A 410 -8.54 29.71 15.63
CA LEU A 410 -7.38 30.57 15.35
C LEU A 410 -6.76 31.02 16.68
N SER A 411 -5.51 30.63 16.90
CA SER A 411 -4.70 31.02 18.05
C SER A 411 -4.50 32.54 18.12
N THR A 412 -4.44 33.08 19.33
CA THR A 412 -4.16 34.51 19.55
C THR A 412 -2.77 34.93 19.05
N HIS A 413 -1.81 33.99 18.98
CA HIS A 413 -0.49 34.20 18.39
C HIS A 413 -0.51 34.32 16.86
N PHE A 414 -1.64 33.98 16.24
CA PHE A 414 -1.86 34.01 14.80
C PHE A 414 -3.06 34.91 14.42
N ALA A 415 -3.42 35.87 15.28
CA ALA A 415 -4.54 36.76 15.04
C ALA A 415 -4.37 37.61 13.76
N GLY A 416 -3.13 37.90 13.34
CA GLY A 416 -2.81 38.61 12.09
C GLY A 416 -2.67 37.70 10.86
N LEU A 417 -2.82 36.39 11.02
CA LEU A 417 -2.70 35.42 9.92
C LEU A 417 -3.68 35.68 8.76
N PRO A 418 -4.97 36.02 8.97
CA PRO A 418 -5.88 36.36 7.87
C PRO A 418 -5.35 37.48 6.97
N ASP A 419 -4.81 38.55 7.56
CA ASP A 419 -4.25 39.69 6.82
C ASP A 419 -2.98 39.30 6.07
N LEU A 420 -2.12 38.49 6.69
CA LEU A 420 -0.94 37.95 6.03
C LEU A 420 -1.31 37.12 4.79
N ILE A 421 -2.27 36.21 4.92
CA ILE A 421 -2.76 35.38 3.80
C ILE A 421 -3.28 36.28 2.67
N ASN A 422 -4.14 37.26 2.99
CA ASN A 422 -4.68 38.17 2.00
C ASN A 422 -3.57 38.97 1.29
N LYS A 423 -2.56 39.44 2.03
CA LYS A 423 -1.41 40.16 1.49
C LYS A 423 -0.64 39.32 0.47
N ILE A 424 -0.17 38.13 0.87
CA ILE A 424 0.70 37.30 0.01
C ILE A 424 -0.06 36.77 -1.21
N LYS A 425 -1.36 36.51 -1.07
CA LYS A 425 -2.22 36.15 -2.20
C LYS A 425 -2.40 37.30 -3.18
N GLY A 426 -2.51 38.54 -2.68
CA GLY A 426 -2.49 39.75 -3.51
C GLY A 426 -1.19 39.92 -4.31
N GLU A 427 -0.10 39.29 -3.87
CA GLU A 427 1.20 39.27 -4.52
C GLU A 427 1.42 38.02 -5.41
N GLY A 428 0.41 37.16 -5.54
CA GLY A 428 0.41 36.00 -6.42
C GLY A 428 0.83 34.67 -5.76
N MET A 429 1.08 34.66 -4.45
CA MET A 429 1.33 33.44 -3.70
C MET A 429 0.04 32.69 -3.34
N ARG A 430 0.18 31.48 -2.83
CA ARG A 430 -0.91 30.61 -2.36
C ARG A 430 -0.65 30.15 -0.94
N PHE A 431 -1.72 29.81 -0.24
CA PHE A 431 -1.64 29.39 1.16
C PHE A 431 -2.37 28.07 1.39
N VAL A 432 -1.77 27.17 2.16
CA VAL A 432 -2.35 25.87 2.54
C VAL A 432 -2.33 25.73 4.05
N ILE A 433 -3.40 25.20 4.61
CA ILE A 433 -3.51 24.91 6.05
C ILE A 433 -3.63 23.40 6.26
N ILE A 434 -3.18 22.93 7.42
CA ILE A 434 -3.46 21.60 7.94
C ILE A 434 -4.86 21.54 8.59
N LEU A 435 -5.51 20.38 8.51
CA LEU A 435 -6.68 19.99 9.29
C LEU A 435 -6.51 18.53 9.75
N ASP A 436 -6.82 18.26 11.01
CA ASP A 436 -6.80 16.91 11.58
C ASP A 436 -8.23 16.36 11.69
N PRO A 437 -8.47 15.05 11.50
CA PRO A 437 -9.82 14.52 11.53
C PRO A 437 -10.45 14.56 12.92
N THR A 438 -9.66 14.53 14.00
CA THR A 438 -10.22 14.34 15.34
C THR A 438 -10.64 15.65 15.99
N ILE A 439 -11.82 15.64 16.62
CA ILE A 439 -12.42 16.84 17.22
C ILE A 439 -12.40 16.74 18.74
N SER A 440 -11.93 17.79 19.43
CA SER A 440 -11.92 17.83 20.90
C SER A 440 -13.33 17.81 21.48
N GLY A 441 -13.58 16.88 22.41
CA GLY A 441 -14.85 16.70 23.10
C GLY A 441 -14.92 17.26 24.52
N ASN A 442 -13.88 17.96 25.00
CA ASN A 442 -13.86 18.55 26.34
C ASN A 442 -14.17 20.05 26.38
N GLU A 443 -14.45 20.67 25.24
CA GLU A 443 -14.66 22.11 25.13
C GLU A 443 -16.11 22.50 25.46
N THR A 444 -16.28 23.64 26.13
CA THR A 444 -17.62 24.16 26.49
C THR A 444 -18.25 25.00 25.38
N ASP A 445 -17.44 25.79 24.66
CA ASP A 445 -17.88 26.64 23.55
C ASP A 445 -17.08 26.28 22.29
N TYR A 446 -17.52 25.21 21.62
CA TYR A 446 -16.88 24.72 20.40
C TYR A 446 -17.97 24.23 19.42
N PRO A 447 -18.38 25.09 18.47
CA PRO A 447 -19.46 24.78 17.52
C PRO A 447 -19.19 23.54 16.69
N THR A 448 -17.94 23.33 16.28
CA THR A 448 -17.50 22.17 15.50
C THR A 448 -17.88 20.85 16.19
N PHE A 449 -17.52 20.69 17.47
CA PHE A 449 -17.88 19.50 18.25
C PHE A 449 -19.38 19.42 18.51
N SER A 450 -19.99 20.53 18.94
CA SER A 450 -21.41 20.58 19.30
C SER A 450 -22.32 20.19 18.12
N ARG A 451 -22.03 20.73 16.93
CA ARG A 451 -22.72 20.36 15.68
C ARG A 451 -22.41 18.94 15.25
N GLY A 452 -21.20 18.43 15.51
CA GLY A 452 -20.87 17.04 15.24
C GLY A 452 -21.71 16.08 16.07
N VAL A 453 -21.93 16.39 17.36
CA VAL A 453 -22.83 15.62 18.23
C VAL A 453 -24.28 15.73 17.76
N GLU A 454 -24.76 16.94 17.41
CA GLU A 454 -26.13 17.18 16.91
C GLU A 454 -26.42 16.40 15.62
N ASN A 455 -25.45 16.33 14.70
CA ASN A 455 -25.59 15.66 13.41
C ASN A 455 -25.17 14.17 13.45
N ASP A 456 -24.88 13.63 14.63
CA ASP A 456 -24.46 12.24 14.85
C ASP A 456 -23.32 11.81 13.91
N VAL A 457 -22.22 12.56 13.92
CA VAL A 457 -21.10 12.34 12.97
C VAL A 457 -19.98 11.48 13.55
N PHE A 458 -19.92 11.28 14.87
CA PHE A 458 -18.79 10.61 15.52
C PHE A 458 -18.96 9.10 15.60
N MET A 459 -17.85 8.37 15.49
CA MET A 459 -17.76 6.93 15.73
C MET A 459 -18.12 6.62 17.19
N LYS A 460 -19.01 5.64 17.36
CA LYS A 460 -19.55 5.22 18.66
C LYS A 460 -19.22 3.77 18.95
N ARG A 461 -19.38 3.36 20.21
CA ARG A 461 -19.36 1.95 20.58
C ARG A 461 -20.57 1.22 19.99
N PRO A 462 -20.44 -0.07 19.63
CA PRO A 462 -21.58 -0.87 19.17
C PRO A 462 -22.73 -0.86 20.16
N ASN A 463 -23.96 -0.77 19.65
CA ASN A 463 -25.20 -0.80 20.45
C ASN A 463 -25.25 0.25 21.57
N SER A 464 -24.60 1.40 21.38
CA SER A 464 -24.50 2.48 22.37
C SER A 464 -24.44 3.86 21.69
N ASP A 465 -24.88 4.90 22.40
CA ASP A 465 -24.68 6.31 21.99
C ASP A 465 -23.34 6.89 22.47
N GLU A 466 -22.53 6.08 23.15
CA GLU A 466 -21.22 6.48 23.67
C GLU A 466 -20.20 6.66 22.54
N ILE A 467 -19.72 7.89 22.38
CA ILE A 467 -18.64 8.25 21.46
C ILE A 467 -17.33 7.59 21.89
N ILE A 468 -16.58 7.06 20.92
CA ILE A 468 -15.22 6.59 21.15
C ILE A 468 -14.27 7.78 21.16
N TYR A 469 -13.58 7.96 22.29
CA TYR A 469 -12.56 9.00 22.45
C TYR A 469 -11.18 8.38 22.61
N SER A 470 -10.17 9.03 22.04
CA SER A 470 -8.76 8.80 22.35
C SER A 470 -8.04 10.13 22.55
N ARG A 471 -6.71 10.18 22.38
CA ARG A 471 -5.90 11.41 22.43
C ARG A 471 -5.12 11.59 21.14
N VAL A 472 -5.10 12.82 20.65
CA VAL A 472 -4.24 13.29 19.56
C VAL A 472 -3.64 14.64 19.98
N TRP A 473 -3.59 15.64 19.10
CA TRP A 473 -2.99 16.97 19.35
C TRP A 473 -3.76 17.91 20.30
N PRO A 474 -5.10 17.93 20.33
CA PRO A 474 -5.83 18.89 21.16
C PRO A 474 -5.50 18.79 22.65
N PHE A 475 -5.22 19.93 23.29
CA PHE A 475 -5.02 20.00 24.75
C PHE A 475 -6.29 20.43 25.49
N LEU A 476 -6.44 19.97 26.73
CA LEU A 476 -7.54 20.32 27.63
C LEU A 476 -7.65 21.84 27.88
N PRO A 477 -8.86 22.37 28.08
CA PRO A 477 -9.05 23.77 28.45
C PRO A 477 -8.58 24.02 29.89
N ASN A 478 -8.14 25.25 30.16
CA ASN A 478 -7.72 25.70 31.50
C ASN A 478 -6.55 24.91 32.12
N VAL A 479 -5.75 24.23 31.29
CA VAL A 479 -4.52 23.54 31.71
C VAL A 479 -3.30 24.32 31.21
N GLN A 480 -2.29 24.45 32.07
CA GLN A 480 -0.99 25.00 31.69
C GLN A 480 -0.09 23.85 31.24
N VAL A 481 0.19 23.78 29.93
CA VAL A 481 1.05 22.75 29.36
C VAL A 481 2.50 23.04 29.71
N ASN A 482 3.17 22.09 30.36
CA ASN A 482 4.60 22.19 30.63
C ASN A 482 5.40 21.82 29.37
N GLU A 483 5.78 22.83 28.59
CA GLU A 483 6.52 22.68 27.34
C GLU A 483 7.94 22.10 27.51
N SER A 484 8.46 22.01 28.74
CA SER A 484 9.77 21.36 28.99
C SER A 484 9.69 19.83 28.98
N LEU A 485 8.48 19.25 29.03
CA LEU A 485 8.29 17.80 28.95
C LEU A 485 8.33 17.32 27.49
N PRO A 486 8.70 16.06 27.22
CA PRO A 486 8.52 15.46 25.90
C PRO A 486 7.07 15.57 25.44
N GLU A 487 6.83 15.82 24.15
CA GLU A 487 5.50 16.06 23.59
C GLU A 487 4.51 14.93 23.86
N GLN A 488 4.95 13.67 23.71
CA GLN A 488 4.15 12.50 24.05
C GLN A 488 3.70 12.50 25.52
N THR A 489 4.57 12.98 26.43
CA THR A 489 4.24 13.14 27.85
C THR A 489 3.26 14.29 28.07
N GLN A 490 3.40 15.40 27.33
CA GLN A 490 2.46 16.51 27.37
C GLN A 490 1.05 16.03 26.96
N ILE A 491 0.94 15.30 25.86
CA ILE A 491 -0.33 14.71 25.39
C ILE A 491 -0.88 13.71 26.42
N ALA A 492 -0.05 12.86 27.00
CA ALA A 492 -0.48 11.90 28.01
C ALA A 492 -1.04 12.56 29.29
N LEU A 493 -0.55 13.75 29.65
CA LEU A 493 -0.98 14.47 30.85
C LEU A 493 -2.12 15.46 30.58
N TYR A 494 -2.07 16.14 29.44
CA TYR A 494 -2.87 17.32 29.14
C TYR A 494 -3.74 17.18 27.88
N GLY A 495 -3.63 16.07 27.14
CA GLY A 495 -4.39 15.82 25.92
C GLY A 495 -5.89 15.65 26.22
N ALA A 496 -6.70 16.35 25.44
CA ALA A 496 -8.16 16.28 25.49
C ALA A 496 -8.69 14.99 24.84
N HIS A 497 -9.96 14.71 25.10
CA HIS A 497 -10.74 13.70 24.39
C HIS A 497 -10.83 14.06 22.91
N ALA A 498 -10.35 13.17 22.05
CA ALA A 498 -10.40 13.31 20.59
C ALA A 498 -11.46 12.34 20.04
N ALA A 499 -12.54 12.87 19.47
CA ALA A 499 -13.60 12.11 18.81
C ALA A 499 -13.30 11.93 17.31
N PHE A 500 -13.69 10.80 16.73
CA PHE A 500 -13.41 10.44 15.34
C PHE A 500 -14.66 10.59 14.48
N PRO A 501 -14.74 11.54 13.53
CA PRO A 501 -15.83 11.61 12.57
C PRO A 501 -15.87 10.39 11.64
N ASP A 502 -17.05 9.82 11.44
CA ASP A 502 -17.32 8.74 10.51
C ASP A 502 -17.54 9.31 9.09
N PHE A 503 -16.47 9.48 8.33
CA PHE A 503 -16.50 10.09 7.00
C PHE A 503 -17.24 9.25 5.94
N LEU A 504 -17.67 8.02 6.25
CA LEU A 504 -18.51 7.22 5.37
C LEU A 504 -19.97 7.70 5.36
N ARG A 505 -20.41 8.44 6.38
CA ARG A 505 -21.77 8.98 6.47
C ARG A 505 -21.95 10.25 5.66
N ASN A 506 -23.11 10.35 5.02
CA ASN A 506 -23.53 11.59 4.36
C ASN A 506 -23.65 12.78 5.35
N SER A 507 -24.09 12.54 6.60
CA SER A 507 -24.18 13.60 7.61
C SER A 507 -22.81 14.18 7.97
N THR A 508 -21.79 13.32 8.11
CA THR A 508 -20.40 13.75 8.36
C THR A 508 -19.84 14.53 7.19
N VAL A 509 -20.13 14.12 5.94
CA VAL A 509 -19.73 14.86 4.73
C VAL A 509 -20.28 16.29 4.75
N GLU A 510 -21.56 16.47 5.07
CA GLU A 510 -22.18 17.79 5.11
C GLU A 510 -21.69 18.63 6.30
N TRP A 511 -21.51 18.02 7.47
CA TRP A 511 -20.89 18.68 8.63
C TRP A 511 -19.47 19.16 8.30
N TRP A 512 -18.62 18.29 7.77
CA TRP A 512 -17.23 18.62 7.44
C TRP A 512 -17.13 19.76 6.41
N LYS A 513 -17.96 19.70 5.36
CA LYS A 513 -18.07 20.78 4.38
C LYS A 513 -18.46 22.10 5.04
N ARG A 514 -19.42 22.08 5.96
CA ARG A 514 -19.86 23.27 6.68
C ARG A 514 -18.74 23.86 7.52
N GLU A 515 -18.01 23.05 8.28
CA GLU A 515 -16.90 23.53 9.11
C GLU A 515 -15.81 24.21 8.25
N ILE A 516 -15.44 23.59 7.11
CA ILE A 516 -14.51 24.19 6.14
C ILE A 516 -15.05 25.50 5.57
N VAL A 517 -16.34 25.57 5.22
CA VAL A 517 -16.99 26.78 4.70
C VAL A 517 -17.00 27.90 5.72
N GLU A 518 -17.33 27.61 6.98
CA GLU A 518 -17.35 28.60 8.06
C GLU A 518 -15.92 29.04 8.45
N PHE A 519 -14.91 28.16 8.38
CA PHE A 519 -13.52 28.59 8.62
C PHE A 519 -12.98 29.49 7.49
N TYR A 520 -13.34 29.18 6.24
CA TYR A 520 -13.01 30.01 5.09
C TYR A 520 -13.74 31.37 5.12
N ASN A 521 -15.02 31.37 5.49
CA ASN A 521 -15.87 32.56 5.59
C ASN A 521 -16.47 32.62 7.00
N ASN A 522 -15.73 33.19 7.94
CA ASN A 522 -16.17 33.22 9.33
C ASN A 522 -17.51 33.98 9.46
N PRO A 523 -18.59 33.32 9.88
CA PRO A 523 -19.93 33.91 9.88
C PRO A 523 -20.12 34.92 11.00
N THR A 524 -19.30 34.86 12.05
CA THR A 524 -19.42 35.71 13.24
C THR A 524 -18.45 36.89 13.22
N ASP A 525 -17.23 36.67 12.70
CA ASP A 525 -16.18 37.67 12.62
C ASP A 525 -15.45 37.53 11.28
N PRO A 526 -15.89 38.24 10.22
CA PRO A 526 -15.27 38.15 8.90
C PRO A 526 -13.77 38.45 8.88
N SER A 527 -13.25 39.22 9.85
CA SER A 527 -11.81 39.51 9.95
C SER A 527 -10.97 38.27 10.28
N LYS A 528 -11.58 37.23 10.87
CA LYS A 528 -10.94 35.94 11.18
C LYS A 528 -11.09 34.90 10.07
N SER A 529 -11.58 35.28 8.89
CA SER A 529 -11.74 34.37 7.75
C SER A 529 -10.37 33.92 7.20
N ILE A 530 -10.13 32.61 7.11
CA ILE A 530 -8.87 32.06 6.60
C ILE A 530 -9.01 31.68 5.12
N LYS A 531 -8.43 32.50 4.23
CA LYS A 531 -8.56 32.35 2.76
C LYS A 531 -7.55 31.38 2.15
N PHE A 532 -7.56 30.11 2.55
CA PHE A 532 -6.68 29.06 2.01
C PHE A 532 -6.98 28.71 0.52
N ASP A 533 -6.01 28.11 -0.17
CA ASP A 533 -6.09 27.70 -1.58
C ASP A 533 -6.00 26.17 -1.76
N GLY A 534 -5.46 25.49 -0.76
CA GLY A 534 -5.40 24.04 -0.64
C GLY A 534 -5.59 23.61 0.81
N LEU A 535 -5.85 22.32 1.01
CA LEU A 535 -5.98 21.71 2.33
C LEU A 535 -5.02 20.53 2.46
N TRP A 536 -4.36 20.46 3.60
CA TRP A 536 -3.55 19.32 4.02
C TRP A 536 -4.33 18.59 5.11
N ILE A 537 -4.80 17.36 4.83
CA ILE A 537 -5.46 16.53 5.83
C ILE A 537 -4.47 15.49 6.34
N ASP A 538 -4.22 15.54 7.65
CA ASP A 538 -3.18 14.74 8.31
C ASP A 538 -3.77 13.88 9.43
N MET A 539 -2.97 13.00 10.03
CA MET A 539 -3.34 12.17 11.18
C MET A 539 -4.54 11.25 10.92
N ASN A 540 -4.80 10.93 9.65
CA ASN A 540 -6.05 10.36 9.17
C ASN A 540 -6.00 8.88 8.79
N GLU A 541 -5.12 8.12 9.45
CA GLU A 541 -5.13 6.66 9.35
C GLU A 541 -6.37 5.96 9.93
N PRO A 542 -7.02 6.36 11.04
CA PRO A 542 -6.82 7.51 11.94
C PRO A 542 -5.79 7.28 13.05
N ALA A 543 -4.94 8.28 13.30
CA ALA A 543 -3.90 8.22 14.31
C ALA A 543 -4.43 8.39 15.74
N THR A 544 -3.78 7.74 16.70
CA THR A 544 -4.01 7.98 18.13
C THR A 544 -2.69 7.95 18.90
N PHE A 545 -2.53 8.85 19.88
CA PHE A 545 -1.39 8.86 20.80
C PHE A 545 -1.63 8.09 22.10
N MET A 546 -2.87 7.67 22.31
CA MET A 546 -3.26 6.67 23.30
C MET A 546 -3.90 5.51 22.55
N ASN A 547 -3.29 4.32 22.65
CA ASN A 547 -3.82 3.13 21.98
C ASN A 547 -5.29 2.91 22.38
N ALA A 548 -6.10 2.47 21.42
CA ALA A 548 -7.52 2.20 21.64
C ALA A 548 -8.33 3.45 22.02
N ALA A 549 -9.04 3.40 23.15
CA ALA A 549 -10.00 4.40 23.57
C ALA A 549 -9.94 4.61 25.09
N PHE A 550 -10.45 5.75 25.56
CA PHE A 550 -10.73 5.94 26.98
C PHE A 550 -11.64 4.81 27.49
N GLY A 551 -11.26 4.20 28.61
CA GLY A 551 -11.97 3.03 29.16
C GLY A 551 -11.68 1.70 28.47
N GLY A 552 -10.75 1.66 27.51
CA GLY A 552 -10.35 0.45 26.79
C GLY A 552 -11.37 0.00 25.73
N CYS A 553 -11.11 -1.17 25.15
CA CYS A 553 -11.99 -1.83 24.18
C CYS A 553 -12.78 -2.98 24.82
N ARG A 554 -13.93 -3.32 24.21
CA ARG A 554 -14.88 -4.33 24.68
C ARG A 554 -14.73 -5.68 23.98
N ASP A 555 -14.20 -5.71 22.75
CA ASP A 555 -14.09 -6.93 21.93
C ASP A 555 -12.63 -7.35 21.77
N GLU A 556 -12.16 -8.30 22.59
CA GLU A 556 -10.77 -8.75 22.54
C GLU A 556 -10.40 -9.40 21.21
N ILE A 557 -11.34 -10.08 20.54
CA ILE A 557 -11.09 -10.84 19.32
C ILE A 557 -10.91 -9.89 18.13
N LEU A 558 -11.71 -8.82 18.03
CA LEU A 558 -11.51 -7.82 16.97
C LEU A 558 -10.19 -7.06 17.15
N ASN A 559 -9.78 -6.79 18.38
CA ASN A 559 -8.55 -6.05 18.66
C ASN A 559 -7.29 -6.95 18.57
N ASN A 560 -7.45 -8.24 18.88
CA ASN A 560 -6.43 -9.28 18.78
C ASN A 560 -6.96 -10.49 17.98
N PRO A 561 -7.08 -10.38 16.65
CA PRO A 561 -7.61 -11.45 15.81
C PRO A 561 -6.82 -12.76 15.95
N PRO A 562 -7.46 -13.92 15.70
CA PRO A 562 -6.81 -15.24 15.80
C PRO A 562 -5.53 -15.34 14.97
N TYR A 563 -5.51 -14.68 13.82
CA TYR A 563 -4.31 -14.39 13.07
C TYR A 563 -4.03 -12.88 13.13
N MET A 564 -2.94 -12.50 13.77
CA MET A 564 -2.42 -11.14 13.67
C MET A 564 -1.49 -11.07 12.45
N PRO A 565 -1.71 -10.23 11.43
CA PRO A 565 -0.75 -10.08 10.33
C PRO A 565 0.62 -9.61 10.82
N HIS A 566 1.65 -9.75 10.00
CA HIS A 566 3.02 -9.27 10.27
C HIS A 566 3.11 -7.74 10.17
N LEU A 567 2.34 -7.06 11.01
CA LEU A 567 2.35 -5.61 11.20
C LEU A 567 3.50 -5.20 12.14
N GLY A 568 3.93 -3.94 12.04
CA GLY A 568 4.75 -3.31 13.06
C GLY A 568 4.06 -3.38 14.43
N PHE A 569 4.83 -3.68 15.48
CA PHE A 569 4.31 -3.84 16.85
C PHE A 569 3.19 -4.90 16.97
N ARG A 570 3.30 -6.01 16.23
CA ARG A 570 2.35 -7.14 16.21
C ARG A 570 1.85 -7.59 17.58
N SER A 571 2.70 -7.55 18.61
CA SER A 571 2.34 -7.95 19.98
C SER A 571 1.37 -7.00 20.70
N GLU A 572 1.21 -5.77 20.21
CA GLU A 572 0.35 -4.73 20.78
C GLU A 572 -1.07 -4.72 20.19
N GLY A 573 -1.34 -5.60 19.23
CA GLY A 573 -2.64 -5.73 18.58
C GLY A 573 -2.96 -4.65 17.54
N LEU A 574 -4.15 -4.73 16.94
CA LEU A 574 -4.57 -3.78 15.89
C LEU A 574 -4.77 -2.35 16.43
N THR A 575 -4.98 -2.22 17.75
CA THR A 575 -5.22 -0.95 18.46
C THR A 575 -3.97 -0.12 18.73
N TYR A 576 -2.77 -0.64 18.43
CA TYR A 576 -1.55 0.15 18.55
C TYR A 576 -1.65 1.39 17.66
N LYS A 577 -1.61 2.59 18.26
CA LYS A 577 -1.86 3.88 17.59
C LYS A 577 -3.13 3.94 16.72
N SER A 578 -4.20 3.26 17.12
CA SER A 578 -5.49 3.22 16.43
C SER A 578 -6.64 3.16 17.44
N PRO A 579 -7.85 3.66 17.13
CA PRO A 579 -9.01 3.45 17.99
C PRO A 579 -9.44 1.98 18.04
N CYS A 580 -10.40 1.66 18.91
CA CYS A 580 -10.94 0.30 19.07
C CYS A 580 -11.54 -0.25 17.77
N MET A 581 -11.21 -1.51 17.43
CA MET A 581 -11.64 -2.17 16.19
C MET A 581 -13.14 -2.45 16.14
N GLU A 582 -13.80 -2.53 17.31
CA GLU A 582 -15.26 -2.63 17.37
C GLU A 582 -15.99 -1.33 17.04
N GLY A 583 -15.29 -0.20 16.84
CA GLY A 583 -15.92 1.10 16.59
C GLY A 583 -16.95 1.04 15.46
N GLN A 584 -18.18 1.50 15.74
CA GLN A 584 -19.30 1.41 14.81
C GLN A 584 -19.30 2.61 13.86
N GLN A 585 -19.21 2.32 12.56
CA GLN A 585 -19.35 3.27 11.46
C GLN A 585 -20.48 2.84 10.52
N TYR A 586 -20.83 3.68 9.55
CA TYR A 586 -21.98 3.45 8.67
C TYR A 586 -21.65 3.84 7.23
N LEU A 587 -21.96 2.94 6.31
CA LEU A 587 -21.88 3.20 4.87
C LEU A 587 -22.89 4.28 4.45
N PRO A 588 -22.73 4.89 3.26
CA PRO A 588 -23.65 5.92 2.77
C PRO A 588 -25.13 5.48 2.66
N ASP A 589 -25.39 4.18 2.56
CA ASP A 589 -26.73 3.59 2.52
C ASP A 589 -27.32 3.26 3.91
N GLY A 590 -26.57 3.53 4.99
CA GLY A 590 -26.95 3.27 6.37
C GLY A 590 -26.56 1.88 6.88
N THR A 591 -25.87 1.07 6.08
CA THR A 591 -25.39 -0.25 6.54
C THR A 591 -24.32 -0.10 7.63
N PRO A 592 -24.49 -0.73 8.80
CA PRO A 592 -23.49 -0.69 9.86
C PRO A 592 -22.24 -1.49 9.48
N VAL A 593 -21.07 -0.90 9.69
CA VAL A 593 -19.76 -1.53 9.48
C VAL A 593 -18.85 -1.29 10.69
N ARG A 594 -17.94 -2.22 10.96
CA ARG A 594 -16.99 -2.12 12.07
C ARG A 594 -15.70 -1.46 11.62
N HIS A 595 -15.06 -0.71 12.51
CA HIS A 595 -13.76 -0.13 12.25
C HIS A 595 -12.72 -1.18 11.85
N TYR A 596 -12.82 -2.42 12.37
CA TYR A 596 -12.05 -3.59 11.93
C TYR A 596 -12.00 -3.78 10.41
N ASP A 597 -13.12 -3.54 9.72
CA ASP A 597 -13.28 -3.77 8.29
C ASP A 597 -12.88 -2.54 7.46
N VAL A 598 -13.16 -1.33 7.97
CA VAL A 598 -13.02 -0.06 7.24
C VAL A 598 -11.91 0.86 7.76
N HIS A 599 -11.06 0.41 8.70
CA HIS A 599 -9.95 1.20 9.26
C HIS A 599 -9.09 1.81 8.15
N SER A 600 -8.62 0.97 7.23
CA SER A 600 -7.79 1.37 6.09
C SER A 600 -8.49 2.25 5.05
N LEU A 601 -9.78 2.58 5.26
CA LEU A 601 -10.58 3.45 4.40
C LEU A 601 -10.82 4.83 5.03
N TYR A 602 -10.37 5.09 6.26
CA TYR A 602 -10.71 6.32 6.99
C TYR A 602 -10.21 7.58 6.26
N GLY A 603 -8.91 7.66 5.95
CA GLY A 603 -8.35 8.78 5.19
C GLY A 603 -8.92 8.89 3.78
N TRP A 604 -9.17 7.75 3.12
CA TRP A 604 -9.84 7.72 1.81
C TRP A 604 -11.23 8.36 1.87
N ALA A 605 -12.04 8.02 2.88
CA ALA A 605 -13.40 8.53 3.06
C ALA A 605 -13.40 10.04 3.35
N GLN A 606 -12.39 10.56 4.05
CA GLN A 606 -12.21 12.00 4.31
C GLN A 606 -11.78 12.78 3.05
N THR A 607 -11.05 12.14 2.12
CA THR A 607 -10.35 12.83 1.03
C THR A 607 -11.30 13.55 0.07
N ARG A 608 -12.30 12.85 -0.48
CA ARG A 608 -13.25 13.45 -1.45
C ARG A 608 -14.05 14.60 -0.85
N PRO A 609 -14.72 14.46 0.32
CA PRO A 609 -15.46 15.54 0.96
C PRO A 609 -14.62 16.81 1.17
N THR A 610 -13.34 16.65 1.52
CA THR A 610 -12.41 17.76 1.72
C THR A 610 -12.15 18.53 0.43
N LEU A 611 -11.89 17.83 -0.69
CA LEU A 611 -11.70 18.48 -1.99
C LEU A 611 -12.97 19.20 -2.44
N GLU A 612 -14.13 18.56 -2.29
CA GLU A 612 -15.42 19.17 -2.64
C GLU A 612 -15.71 20.44 -1.83
N ALA A 613 -15.41 20.41 -0.52
CA ALA A 613 -15.54 21.59 0.35
C ALA A 613 -14.62 22.72 -0.10
N LEU A 614 -13.34 22.42 -0.35
CA LEU A 614 -12.35 23.38 -0.84
C LEU A 614 -12.79 24.02 -2.17
N GLN A 615 -13.27 23.23 -3.12
CA GLN A 615 -13.76 23.72 -4.41
C GLN A 615 -15.01 24.59 -4.24
N SER A 616 -15.87 24.26 -3.27
CA SER A 616 -17.08 25.04 -3.00
C SER A 616 -16.76 26.45 -2.49
N VAL A 617 -15.72 26.60 -1.65
CA VAL A 617 -15.36 27.89 -1.03
C VAL A 617 -14.45 28.72 -1.93
N THR A 618 -13.50 28.09 -2.62
CA THR A 618 -12.53 28.79 -3.48
C THR A 618 -13.09 29.08 -4.87
N ARG A 619 -14.05 28.29 -5.35
CA ARG A 619 -14.50 28.27 -6.75
C ARG A 619 -13.36 28.01 -7.74
N GLU A 620 -12.25 27.45 -7.27
CA GLU A 620 -11.10 27.03 -8.06
C GLU A 620 -10.93 25.51 -7.97
N ARG A 621 -9.95 24.97 -8.68
CA ARG A 621 -9.65 23.53 -8.65
C ARG A 621 -9.23 23.05 -7.26
N GLY A 622 -8.46 23.87 -6.55
CA GLY A 622 -7.82 23.51 -5.28
C GLY A 622 -6.89 22.30 -5.39
N ILE A 623 -6.28 21.92 -4.28
CA ILE A 623 -5.59 20.64 -4.12
C ILE A 623 -5.73 20.17 -2.67
N VAL A 624 -5.90 18.87 -2.49
CA VAL A 624 -5.83 18.22 -1.17
C VAL A 624 -4.56 17.37 -1.12
N ILE A 625 -3.88 17.42 0.01
CA ILE A 625 -2.73 16.56 0.34
C ILE A 625 -3.17 15.70 1.52
N THR A 626 -3.19 14.37 1.36
CA THR A 626 -3.63 13.43 2.41
C THR A 626 -2.51 12.49 2.83
N ARG A 627 -2.45 12.13 4.12
CA ARG A 627 -1.49 11.16 4.62
C ARG A 627 -1.93 9.74 4.29
N SER A 628 -3.02 9.30 4.89
CA SER A 628 -3.54 7.96 4.66
C SER A 628 -4.22 7.84 3.30
N THR A 629 -3.94 6.72 2.61
CA THR A 629 -4.41 6.44 1.25
C THR A 629 -4.90 5.00 1.10
N TYR A 630 -5.83 4.79 0.18
CA TYR A 630 -6.30 3.49 -0.31
C TYR A 630 -6.33 3.53 -1.86
N PRO A 631 -6.38 2.41 -2.60
CA PRO A 631 -6.68 2.42 -4.03
C PRO A 631 -7.82 3.39 -4.37
N SER A 632 -7.61 4.22 -5.39
CA SER A 632 -8.44 5.36 -5.81
C SER A 632 -8.19 6.71 -5.11
N SER A 633 -7.57 6.79 -3.92
CA SER A 633 -7.34 8.08 -3.20
C SER A 633 -6.75 9.18 -4.09
N GLY A 634 -5.85 8.80 -5.02
CA GLY A 634 -5.22 9.72 -5.97
C GLY A 634 -6.18 10.49 -6.89
N ARG A 635 -7.43 10.04 -7.04
CA ARG A 635 -8.45 10.75 -7.83
C ARG A 635 -8.87 12.09 -7.22
N TRP A 636 -8.64 12.29 -5.92
CA TRP A 636 -9.06 13.50 -5.20
C TRP A 636 -7.91 14.23 -4.50
N ALA A 637 -6.77 13.57 -4.26
CA ALA A 637 -5.65 14.18 -3.56
C ALA A 637 -4.30 13.77 -4.12
N GLY A 638 -3.28 14.56 -3.78
CA GLY A 638 -1.91 14.08 -3.72
C GLY A 638 -1.57 13.53 -2.33
N HIS A 639 -0.33 13.11 -2.18
CA HIS A 639 0.16 12.47 -0.97
C HIS A 639 1.64 12.82 -0.77
N TRP A 640 2.09 12.96 0.47
CA TRP A 640 3.52 13.06 0.79
C TRP A 640 3.93 11.83 1.57
N LEU A 641 5.18 11.40 1.40
CA LEU A 641 5.71 10.13 1.96
C LEU A 641 5.89 10.13 3.49
N GLY A 642 5.19 11.04 4.18
CA GLY A 642 5.15 11.16 5.63
C GLY A 642 6.45 11.64 6.28
N ASP A 643 6.52 11.35 7.57
CA ASP A 643 7.49 11.89 8.51
C ASP A 643 8.85 11.18 8.38
N ASN A 644 9.59 11.56 7.34
CA ASN A 644 10.93 11.05 7.07
C ASN A 644 11.99 11.64 8.01
N VAL A 645 13.19 11.06 8.00
CA VAL A 645 14.32 11.54 8.81
C VAL A 645 15.31 12.34 7.96
N ALA A 646 15.98 13.34 8.53
CA ALA A 646 17.12 13.99 7.92
C ALA A 646 18.34 13.05 7.86
N ALA A 647 18.32 12.11 6.92
CA ALA A 647 19.37 11.12 6.68
C ALA A 647 19.58 10.84 5.18
N TRP A 648 20.77 10.36 4.80
CA TRP A 648 21.16 10.19 3.40
C TRP A 648 20.39 9.09 2.67
N ASP A 649 20.07 7.98 3.35
CA ASP A 649 19.30 6.88 2.78
C ASP A 649 17.88 7.32 2.37
N GLN A 650 17.31 8.30 3.09
CA GLN A 650 15.97 8.83 2.86
C GLN A 650 15.83 9.53 1.51
N LEU A 651 16.92 10.06 0.93
CA LEU A 651 16.90 10.58 -0.44
C LEU A 651 16.57 9.46 -1.44
N SER A 652 17.22 8.30 -1.32
CA SER A 652 16.98 7.17 -2.23
C SER A 652 15.58 6.58 -2.06
N LYS A 653 15.13 6.47 -0.80
CA LYS A 653 13.80 5.97 -0.44
C LYS A 653 12.68 6.88 -0.95
N SER A 654 12.91 8.20 -0.99
CA SER A 654 11.95 9.13 -1.59
C SER A 654 11.70 8.85 -3.07
N ILE A 655 12.72 8.40 -3.81
CA ILE A 655 12.59 8.05 -5.24
C ILE A 655 11.74 6.79 -5.37
N ILE A 656 12.02 5.77 -4.55
CA ILE A 656 11.27 4.51 -4.52
C ILE A 656 9.80 4.79 -4.20
N GLY A 657 9.52 5.51 -3.11
CA GLY A 657 8.14 5.83 -2.71
C GLY A 657 7.38 6.58 -3.79
N MET A 658 7.96 7.62 -4.40
CA MET A 658 7.29 8.34 -5.50
C MET A 658 7.01 7.44 -6.72
N MET A 659 7.93 6.54 -7.07
CA MET A 659 7.72 5.58 -8.17
C MET A 659 6.61 4.59 -7.83
N GLU A 660 6.53 4.11 -6.59
CA GLU A 660 5.46 3.22 -6.12
C GLU A 660 4.11 3.93 -6.11
N PHE A 661 4.03 5.16 -5.61
CA PHE A 661 2.79 5.94 -5.66
C PHE A 661 2.35 6.28 -7.09
N SER A 662 3.29 6.38 -8.03
CA SER A 662 2.95 6.47 -9.45
C SER A 662 2.26 5.18 -9.95
N LEU A 663 2.70 4.01 -9.49
CA LEU A 663 2.00 2.74 -9.74
C LEU A 663 0.62 2.72 -9.08
N PHE A 664 0.51 3.25 -7.86
CA PHE A 664 -0.74 3.28 -7.08
C PHE A 664 -1.77 4.30 -7.61
N GLY A 665 -1.45 5.02 -8.69
CA GLY A 665 -2.36 6.00 -9.29
C GLY A 665 -2.43 7.32 -8.52
N ILE A 666 -1.36 7.71 -7.83
CA ILE A 666 -1.23 8.99 -7.14
C ILE A 666 -0.02 9.74 -7.70
N SER A 667 -0.26 10.66 -8.63
CA SER A 667 0.81 11.32 -9.40
C SER A 667 1.42 12.55 -8.72
N TYR A 668 0.72 13.15 -7.76
CA TYR A 668 1.17 14.35 -7.07
C TYR A 668 1.78 13.98 -5.72
N THR A 669 3.03 13.51 -5.76
CA THR A 669 3.76 13.00 -4.59
C THR A 669 5.17 13.56 -4.44
N GLY A 670 5.71 13.42 -3.23
CA GLY A 670 7.05 13.85 -2.83
C GLY A 670 7.33 13.58 -1.36
N ALA A 671 8.59 13.67 -0.95
CA ALA A 671 9.01 13.59 0.45
C ALA A 671 9.24 14.99 1.03
N ASP A 672 9.29 15.10 2.36
CA ASP A 672 9.68 16.33 3.03
C ASP A 672 11.18 16.59 2.80
N ILE A 673 11.44 17.64 2.03
CA ILE A 673 12.78 17.97 1.55
C ILE A 673 13.63 18.46 2.72
N CYS A 674 14.86 17.94 2.79
CA CYS A 674 15.82 18.09 3.89
C CYS A 674 15.55 17.22 5.13
N GLY A 675 14.46 16.46 5.15
CA GLY A 675 14.06 15.58 6.25
C GLY A 675 13.22 16.28 7.31
N PHE A 676 12.18 15.60 7.78
CA PHE A 676 11.25 16.10 8.80
C PHE A 676 11.82 15.97 10.22
N PHE A 677 12.23 14.77 10.63
CA PHE A 677 12.87 14.53 11.92
C PHE A 677 14.36 14.87 11.90
N ASN A 678 14.87 15.31 13.06
CA ASN A 678 16.26 15.67 13.34
C ASN A 678 16.76 16.96 12.64
N ASP A 679 17.88 17.49 13.13
CA ASP A 679 18.57 18.62 12.51
C ASP A 679 19.18 18.19 11.16
N SER A 680 18.76 18.85 10.08
CA SER A 680 19.35 18.64 8.76
C SER A 680 20.75 19.24 8.67
N GLU A 681 21.65 18.55 7.98
CA GLU A 681 22.99 19.04 7.65
C GLU A 681 22.98 19.86 6.36
N TYR A 682 23.93 20.80 6.24
CA TYR A 682 24.04 21.66 5.08
C TYR A 682 24.16 20.89 3.76
N GLU A 683 25.07 19.91 3.69
CA GLU A 683 25.31 19.15 2.46
C GLU A 683 24.11 18.25 2.11
N LEU A 684 23.54 17.56 3.11
CA LEU A 684 22.32 16.77 2.95
C LEU A 684 21.19 17.63 2.39
N CYS A 685 20.90 18.77 3.00
CA CYS A 685 19.82 19.65 2.58
C CYS A 685 20.09 20.25 1.19
N LEU A 686 21.35 20.58 0.85
CA LEU A 686 21.70 21.00 -0.51
C LEU A 686 21.38 19.92 -1.54
N ARG A 687 21.79 18.66 -1.30
CA ARG A 687 21.51 17.55 -2.22
C ARG A 687 20.03 17.24 -2.30
N TRP A 688 19.34 17.29 -1.18
CA TRP A 688 17.90 17.04 -1.15
C TRP A 688 17.13 18.15 -1.85
N MET A 689 17.53 19.42 -1.74
CA MET A 689 16.90 20.48 -2.51
C MET A 689 17.13 20.34 -4.02
N GLN A 690 18.30 19.82 -4.45
CA GLN A 690 18.54 19.49 -5.87
C GLN A 690 17.56 18.41 -6.33
N LEU A 691 17.47 17.29 -5.61
CA LEU A 691 16.56 16.18 -5.92
C LEU A 691 15.09 16.60 -5.84
N GLY A 692 14.69 17.17 -4.71
CA GLY A 692 13.32 17.56 -4.37
C GLY A 692 12.76 18.68 -5.23
N SER A 693 13.62 19.48 -5.87
CA SER A 693 13.17 20.43 -6.90
C SER A 693 12.49 19.75 -8.09
N PHE A 694 12.69 18.45 -8.29
CA PHE A 694 12.05 17.66 -9.34
C PHE A 694 10.87 16.81 -8.85
N TYR A 695 10.53 16.84 -7.55
CA TYR A 695 9.32 16.18 -7.07
C TYR A 695 8.06 16.85 -7.65
N PRO A 696 7.04 16.09 -8.07
CA PRO A 696 5.72 16.63 -8.38
C PRO A 696 5.20 17.53 -7.24
N TYR A 697 5.24 17.02 -6.01
CA TYR A 697 5.00 17.77 -4.77
C TYR A 697 6.34 18.13 -4.11
N ALA A 698 6.80 19.37 -4.27
CA ALA A 698 8.09 19.82 -3.75
C ALA A 698 7.91 20.72 -2.53
N ARG A 699 7.82 20.12 -1.34
CA ARG A 699 7.70 20.83 -0.06
C ARG A 699 8.95 20.61 0.79
N ASN A 700 9.51 21.69 1.34
CA ASN A 700 10.41 21.61 2.49
C ASN A 700 9.59 21.76 3.76
N HIS A 701 9.66 20.76 4.62
CA HIS A 701 8.92 20.67 5.88
C HIS A 701 9.80 20.02 6.94
N ASN A 702 9.58 20.37 8.20
CA ASN A 702 10.46 20.05 9.30
C ASN A 702 9.72 20.11 10.63
N GLN A 703 10.14 19.29 11.59
CA GLN A 703 9.55 19.17 12.91
C GLN A 703 9.83 20.40 13.80
N LYS A 704 9.01 20.55 14.84
CA LYS A 704 9.21 21.48 15.95
C LYS A 704 10.50 21.15 16.72
N GLY A 705 11.21 22.20 17.14
CA GLY A 705 12.44 22.09 17.94
C GLY A 705 13.72 21.86 17.14
N THR A 706 13.64 21.49 15.87
CA THR A 706 14.80 21.38 14.98
C THR A 706 15.20 22.74 14.41
N ARG A 707 16.43 22.83 13.90
CA ARG A 707 16.92 23.98 13.14
C ARG A 707 16.08 24.15 11.88
N VAL A 708 15.51 25.34 11.72
CA VAL A 708 15.88 26.27 10.65
C VAL A 708 16.21 25.78 9.22
N SER A 709 15.74 24.64 8.68
CA SER A 709 16.26 24.10 7.38
C SER A 709 16.17 25.10 6.22
N CYS A 710 15.10 25.90 6.12
CA CYS A 710 14.99 26.92 5.06
C CYS A 710 16.02 28.07 5.21
N LYS A 711 16.64 28.26 6.38
CA LYS A 711 17.73 29.24 6.54
C LYS A 711 18.99 28.85 5.76
N PHE A 712 19.19 27.56 5.46
CA PHE A 712 20.26 27.14 4.54
C PHE A 712 20.08 27.73 3.14
N LEU A 713 18.84 28.04 2.74
CA LEU A 713 18.52 28.67 1.45
C LEU A 713 18.94 30.14 1.41
N MET A 714 18.99 30.81 2.57
CA MET A 714 19.18 32.27 2.69
C MET A 714 20.59 32.69 3.14
N ALA A 715 21.41 31.75 3.63
CA ALA A 715 22.73 32.06 4.13
C ALA A 715 23.70 32.49 3.01
N HIS A 716 24.10 33.77 3.02
CA HIS A 716 25.02 34.37 2.05
C HIS A 716 26.45 33.79 2.08
N GLU A 717 26.88 33.19 3.19
CA GLU A 717 28.23 32.61 3.34
C GLU A 717 28.41 31.28 2.58
N HIS A 718 27.34 30.77 1.99
CA HIS A 718 27.27 29.47 1.37
C HIS A 718 27.17 29.59 -0.16
N TYR A 719 28.33 29.83 -0.79
CA TYR A 719 28.55 30.11 -2.22
C TYR A 719 27.95 29.10 -3.23
N ILE A 720 27.37 27.97 -2.80
CA ILE A 720 26.92 26.88 -3.68
C ILE A 720 25.39 26.68 -3.68
N ILE A 721 24.71 26.75 -2.52
CA ILE A 721 23.25 26.51 -2.44
C ILE A 721 22.48 27.61 -3.17
N HIS A 722 22.73 28.86 -2.84
CA HIS A 722 21.94 29.97 -3.36
C HIS A 722 22.01 30.08 -4.91
N PRO A 723 23.19 29.93 -5.56
CA PRO A 723 23.25 29.81 -7.03
C PRO A 723 22.63 28.53 -7.59
N ALA A 724 22.79 27.38 -6.92
CA ALA A 724 22.20 26.11 -7.37
C ALA A 724 20.67 26.17 -7.37
N LEU A 725 20.05 26.74 -6.33
CA LEU A 725 18.60 26.87 -6.25
C LEU A 725 18.04 27.86 -7.28
N LYS A 726 18.74 28.98 -7.51
CA LYS A 726 18.45 29.90 -8.63
C LYS A 726 18.62 29.25 -10.01
N LYS A 727 19.28 28.09 -10.11
CA LYS A 727 19.35 27.29 -11.32
C LYS A 727 18.23 26.23 -11.38
N TYR A 728 18.07 25.43 -10.34
CA TYR A 728 17.20 24.24 -10.39
C TYR A 728 15.71 24.55 -10.19
N ILE A 729 15.35 25.45 -9.27
CA ILE A 729 13.93 25.80 -9.06
C ILE A 729 13.34 26.52 -10.29
N PRO A 730 14.03 27.49 -10.92
CA PRO A 730 13.59 28.02 -12.21
C PRO A 730 13.58 26.98 -13.33
N SER A 731 14.49 25.99 -13.32
CA SER A 731 14.43 24.88 -14.28
C SER A 731 13.16 24.05 -14.15
N LYS A 732 12.70 23.79 -12.90
CA LYS A 732 11.37 23.21 -12.64
C LYS A 732 10.25 24.09 -13.21
N ILE A 733 10.33 25.41 -13.01
CA ILE A 733 9.34 26.36 -13.56
C ILE A 733 9.32 26.33 -15.10
N GLY A 734 10.49 26.25 -15.75
CA GLY A 734 10.60 26.04 -17.19
C GLY A 734 9.98 24.72 -17.64
N MET A 735 10.12 23.67 -16.83
CA MET A 735 9.52 22.35 -17.04
C MET A 735 8.04 22.28 -16.66
N LYS A 736 7.46 23.23 -15.89
CA LYS A 736 6.05 23.20 -15.47
C LYS A 736 5.12 23.05 -16.70
N ARG A 737 5.45 23.66 -17.85
CA ARG A 737 4.70 23.47 -19.11
C ARG A 737 4.76 22.02 -19.62
N THR A 738 5.91 21.37 -19.53
CA THR A 738 6.13 19.96 -19.90
C THR A 738 5.45 19.01 -18.91
N CYS A 739 5.48 19.29 -17.60
CA CYS A 739 4.76 18.51 -16.58
C CYS A 739 3.24 18.50 -16.80
N LEU A 740 2.69 19.55 -17.43
CA LEU A 740 1.26 19.68 -17.73
C LEU A 740 0.86 19.14 -19.11
N THR A 741 1.82 18.82 -19.98
CA THR A 741 1.55 18.38 -21.36
C THR A 741 2.33 17.11 -21.70
N LEU A 742 1.62 15.99 -21.83
CA LEU A 742 2.16 14.69 -22.26
C LEU A 742 2.77 14.71 -23.67
N HIS A 743 2.46 15.71 -24.49
CA HIS A 743 2.76 15.69 -25.94
C HIS A 743 4.19 16.10 -26.33
N GLN A 744 5.08 16.46 -25.39
CA GLN A 744 6.44 16.93 -25.70
C GLN A 744 7.58 16.25 -24.91
N ILE A 745 7.31 15.14 -24.21
CA ILE A 745 8.28 14.54 -23.27
C ILE A 745 9.43 13.80 -23.98
N ASN A 746 9.29 13.34 -25.23
CA ASN A 746 10.31 12.49 -25.86
C ASN A 746 11.63 13.18 -26.25
N ASN A 747 11.68 14.50 -26.45
CA ASN A 747 12.90 15.15 -26.97
C ASN A 747 13.68 16.00 -25.95
N ASN A 748 13.04 16.52 -24.91
CA ASN A 748 13.70 17.48 -23.99
C ASN A 748 14.30 16.84 -22.73
N LEU A 749 13.80 15.69 -22.28
CA LEU A 749 14.33 15.02 -21.08
C LEU A 749 15.68 14.33 -21.37
N TYR A 750 15.81 13.72 -22.56
CA TYR A 750 17.04 13.03 -23.00
C TYR A 750 18.24 13.99 -23.13
N PHE A 751 18.01 15.21 -23.63
CA PHE A 751 19.06 16.23 -23.78
C PHE A 751 19.55 16.80 -22.44
N TYR A 752 18.70 16.86 -21.42
CA TYR A 752 19.08 17.44 -20.13
C TYR A 752 19.77 16.44 -19.20
N ILE A 753 19.28 15.19 -19.14
CA ILE A 753 19.88 14.14 -18.30
C ILE A 753 21.32 13.82 -18.75
N SER A 754 21.57 13.80 -20.07
CA SER A 754 22.91 13.61 -20.64
C SER A 754 23.92 14.73 -20.30
N SER A 755 23.46 15.92 -19.91
CA SER A 755 24.35 17.06 -19.63
C SER A 755 24.64 17.27 -18.14
N VAL A 756 23.88 16.63 -17.24
CA VAL A 756 23.97 16.85 -15.79
C VAL A 756 24.51 15.62 -15.05
N ILE A 757 24.44 14.44 -15.65
CA ILE A 757 24.93 13.19 -15.04
C ILE A 757 26.20 12.73 -15.77
N ASN A 758 27.34 13.35 -15.46
CA ASN A 758 28.63 12.66 -15.55
C ASN A 758 28.78 11.86 -14.24
N LEU A 759 28.32 10.61 -14.25
CA LEU A 759 28.76 9.61 -13.29
C LEU A 759 29.88 8.79 -13.95
N PRO A 760 30.98 8.48 -13.24
CA PRO A 760 32.05 7.62 -13.75
C PRO A 760 31.56 6.19 -14.01
#